data_AF-A0AAJ0U3M8-F1
#
_entry.id   AF-A0AAJ0U3M8-F1
#
_cell.length_a   1.000
_cell.length_b   1.000
_cell.length_c   1.000
_cell.angle_alpha   90.00
_cell.angle_beta   90.00
_cell.angle_gamma   90.00
#
_symmetry.space_group_name_H-M   'P 1'
#
loop_
_entity.id
_entity.type
_entity.pdbx_description
1 polymer ?
#
loop_
_entity_poly.entity_id
_entity_poly.type
_entity_poly.pdbx_seq_one_letter_code
_entity_poly.pdbx_strand_id
1 'polypeptide(L)'
;MPVSQTSSRGIIAIVAALIAYGSLYPLAFSLHQGTSSDVWVQFLTTRGEGRDSLSNLVGNIALFVPLGFFAAIGDPAAGGRISRFRPILVWGMLFALTLQILQVLIPTRDAALVDAVWNTLGLGIGVALGSAATLTRWFRTSAEQPLPMATLLVASLWGANELLPLVPSIDPQLVKDSLKPLLIEPHFALADSLATAIGIGVLGQALARLLGERASLPWLLLLAVLVLAVKPFIVIVELDLSTVIGFAMGCMTWALLLRFNGQARATVLLAALFLVLTLTSLESFHLADEPNPIGRIPFAEVLEGSMLVNARALIANLFFYTAILWLFRLHGVSLGRASLLLALWVALLEAAQLFVIGRTPSVTEPLWVLLVAFVLSRLTDQAQPWDARRTPARAQAQYHADTARALTETTPWQRLLLPFAVIAALGAAALLILLQLPGIPYNLRELLLGESHPLAAWVFMLAVLWIGAGAAWMAHLINRSRWPILSIPTTAFVAAMVSLLLLMLSVTQESLLDIAGSTNLHWFVTNKDIWGEPARNLFLAVDPDVVAFVERPVRYAALYGPIVIFLALAQAAWMQLQNQDSSVRTVATRLGWLMLNALPWLLLCKTIVFDWSSTDNLNELITREGLFGLHGDYFLYALMALLAVDAVLIANAHSRRAALIAVLVSILSIPLAWWLLDQGLADQVEKYGLTFSGVQFLLGPDRSDLLSEEALLARWVAVQTAAVMTFAFGLRLASPIFTPAARSANRGRTSTNTISPNRRHAPVITVNLTEHQLDFLEQVAEQLGLDLRSALQRILDSVLDEEQAESTLLDQLPRPQPEAGDLGQRLHAIPIALRADQGQRLSGIAEQADVSVSRTIRRALHLFMESTADSS
;
A
#
# COMPACT_ATOMS: atom_id res chain seq x y z
N MET A 1 11.07 -1.95 24.72
CA MET A 1 12.20 -2.33 23.84
C MET A 1 11.68 -2.95 22.56
N PRO A 2 12.32 -2.73 21.39
CA PRO A 2 11.97 -3.42 20.16
C PRO A 2 12.09 -4.94 20.35
N VAL A 3 11.36 -5.73 19.55
CA VAL A 3 11.67 -7.15 19.35
C VAL A 3 13.17 -7.18 19.03
N SER A 4 13.99 -7.85 19.85
CA SER A 4 15.44 -7.90 19.60
C SER A 4 15.66 -8.37 18.15
N GLN A 5 16.66 -7.84 17.43
CA GLN A 5 16.95 -8.29 16.06
C GLN A 5 17.14 -9.81 15.97
N THR A 6 17.60 -10.43 17.06
CA THR A 6 17.70 -11.88 17.25
C THR A 6 16.35 -12.59 17.40
N SER A 7 15.32 -11.91 17.90
CA SER A 7 13.96 -12.44 18.08
C SER A 7 13.12 -12.41 16.80
N SER A 8 13.27 -11.39 15.95
CA SER A 8 12.55 -11.31 14.66
C SER A 8 13.07 -12.32 13.64
N ARG A 9 14.40 -12.48 13.55
CA ARG A 9 15.05 -13.47 12.67
C ARG A 9 14.57 -14.90 12.92
N GLY A 10 14.36 -15.27 14.17
CA GLY A 10 13.84 -16.59 14.53
C GLY A 10 12.42 -16.84 14.03
N ILE A 11 11.52 -15.86 14.17
CA ILE A 11 10.14 -15.97 13.65
C ILE A 11 10.16 -16.04 12.13
N ILE A 12 10.96 -15.20 11.47
CA ILE A 12 11.11 -15.19 10.00
C ILE A 12 11.58 -16.55 9.49
N ALA A 13 12.58 -17.15 10.14
CA ALA A 13 13.11 -18.46 9.75
C ALA A 13 12.06 -19.57 9.86
N ILE A 14 11.27 -19.59 10.95
CA ILE A 14 10.18 -20.58 11.12
C ILE A 14 9.08 -20.37 10.09
N VAL A 15 8.65 -19.13 9.87
CA VAL A 15 7.62 -18.82 8.87
C VAL A 15 8.10 -19.23 7.47
N ALA A 16 9.34 -18.89 7.10
CA ALA A 16 9.92 -19.32 5.83
C ALA A 16 10.01 -20.86 5.71
N ALA A 17 10.37 -21.56 6.79
CA ALA A 17 10.42 -23.02 6.81
C ALA A 17 9.02 -23.65 6.64
N LEU A 18 7.99 -23.11 7.31
CA LEU A 18 6.61 -23.57 7.16
C LEU A 18 6.07 -23.33 5.74
N ILE A 19 6.36 -22.16 5.16
CA ILE A 19 6.02 -21.85 3.77
C ILE A 19 6.70 -22.85 2.84
N ALA A 20 8.02 -23.06 2.97
CA ALA A 20 8.74 -24.02 2.15
C ALA A 20 8.20 -25.44 2.30
N TYR A 21 7.91 -25.86 3.54
CA TYR A 21 7.33 -27.19 3.80
C TYR A 21 5.97 -27.36 3.14
N GLY A 22 5.04 -26.42 3.35
CA GLY A 22 3.70 -26.46 2.76
C GLY A 22 3.71 -26.41 1.23
N SER A 23 4.57 -25.58 0.64
CA SER A 23 4.73 -25.47 -0.81
C SER A 23 5.35 -26.72 -1.43
N LEU A 24 6.29 -27.37 -0.75
CA LEU A 24 7.02 -28.52 -1.31
C LEU A 24 6.45 -29.88 -0.88
N TYR A 25 5.48 -29.94 0.02
CA TYR A 25 4.78 -31.18 0.37
C TYR A 25 4.12 -31.81 -0.87
N PRO A 26 4.22 -33.13 -1.11
CA PRO A 26 4.74 -34.19 -0.23
C PRO A 26 6.24 -34.50 -0.40
N LEU A 27 7.04 -33.59 -0.98
CA LEU A 27 8.48 -33.74 -1.24
C LEU A 27 8.82 -34.86 -2.26
N ALA A 28 7.87 -35.23 -3.11
CA ALA A 28 8.01 -36.26 -4.14
C ALA A 28 8.57 -35.66 -5.45
N PHE A 29 9.87 -35.34 -5.47
CA PHE A 29 10.53 -34.75 -6.64
C PHE A 29 10.76 -35.78 -7.76
N SER A 30 10.38 -35.44 -9.00
CA SER A 30 10.58 -36.21 -10.22
C SER A 30 11.39 -35.42 -11.24
N LEU A 31 12.66 -35.80 -11.41
CA LEU A 31 13.55 -35.17 -12.41
C LEU A 31 13.09 -35.44 -13.85
N HIS A 32 12.41 -36.58 -14.09
CA HIS A 32 11.89 -36.93 -15.41
C HIS A 32 10.79 -35.96 -15.88
N GLN A 33 9.98 -35.47 -14.94
CA GLN A 33 8.99 -34.43 -15.23
C GLN A 33 9.68 -33.09 -15.57
N GLY A 34 10.70 -32.72 -14.79
CA GLY A 34 11.46 -31.48 -15.01
C GLY A 34 12.20 -31.39 -16.35
N THR A 35 12.43 -32.52 -17.03
CA THR A 35 13.03 -32.54 -18.38
C THR A 35 12.00 -32.39 -19.51
N SER A 36 10.71 -32.39 -19.20
CA SER A 36 9.64 -32.27 -20.21
C SER A 36 9.37 -30.80 -20.54
N SER A 37 9.37 -30.44 -21.83
CA SER A 37 9.06 -29.08 -22.31
C SER A 37 7.68 -28.62 -21.87
N ASP A 38 6.70 -29.52 -21.90
CA ASP A 38 5.29 -29.22 -21.68
C ASP A 38 5.02 -28.67 -20.27
N VAL A 39 5.77 -29.14 -19.27
CA VAL A 39 5.62 -28.70 -17.88
C VAL A 39 6.15 -27.27 -17.70
N TRP A 40 7.23 -26.92 -18.40
CA TRP A 40 7.77 -25.56 -18.40
C TRP A 40 6.89 -24.60 -19.20
N VAL A 41 6.30 -25.06 -20.31
CA VAL A 41 5.26 -24.32 -21.03
C VAL A 41 4.11 -24.04 -20.08
N GLN A 42 3.54 -25.07 -19.44
CA GLN A 42 2.45 -24.93 -18.48
C GLN A 42 2.82 -23.97 -17.33
N PHE A 43 4.01 -24.09 -16.75
CA PHE A 43 4.49 -23.20 -15.68
C PHE A 43 4.50 -21.73 -16.09
N LEU A 44 4.91 -21.43 -17.33
CA LEU A 44 4.99 -20.07 -17.85
C LEU A 44 3.61 -19.55 -18.32
N THR A 45 2.82 -20.37 -19.00
CA THR A 45 1.62 -19.92 -19.71
C THR A 45 0.32 -20.05 -18.90
N THR A 46 0.28 -20.91 -17.88
CA THR A 46 -0.94 -21.16 -17.10
C THR A 46 -1.38 -19.91 -16.35
N ARG A 47 -2.57 -19.42 -16.71
CA ARG A 47 -3.32 -18.37 -16.00
C ARG A 47 -4.44 -18.97 -15.15
N GLY A 48 -4.16 -19.94 -14.29
CA GLY A 48 -5.13 -20.43 -13.29
C GLY A 48 -6.58 -20.57 -13.77
N GLU A 49 -6.80 -21.10 -14.98
CA GLU A 49 -8.08 -21.12 -15.72
C GLU A 49 -9.15 -22.07 -15.12
N GLY A 50 -9.04 -22.39 -13.82
CA GLY A 50 -10.00 -23.20 -13.09
C GLY A 50 -10.97 -22.37 -12.24
N ARG A 51 -12.13 -22.96 -11.96
CA ARG A 51 -13.19 -22.51 -11.02
C ARG A 51 -12.72 -22.17 -9.59
N ASP A 52 -11.42 -22.28 -9.30
CA ASP A 52 -10.74 -22.03 -8.01
C ASP A 52 -9.79 -20.80 -8.00
N SER A 53 -9.81 -19.95 -9.04
CA SER A 53 -8.84 -18.86 -9.23
C SER A 53 -8.75 -17.87 -8.05
N LEU A 54 -9.88 -17.53 -7.41
CA LEU A 54 -9.91 -16.63 -6.26
C LEU A 54 -9.37 -17.31 -4.99
N SER A 55 -9.67 -18.60 -4.78
CA SER A 55 -9.17 -19.37 -3.64
C SER A 55 -7.65 -19.54 -3.71
N ASN A 56 -7.13 -19.92 -4.89
CA ASN A 56 -5.69 -20.05 -5.12
C ASN A 56 -4.96 -18.69 -4.99
N LEU A 57 -5.54 -17.63 -5.56
CA LEU A 57 -5.04 -16.25 -5.42
C LEU A 57 -4.94 -15.83 -3.95
N VAL A 58 -6.03 -15.98 -3.18
CA VAL A 58 -6.08 -15.59 -1.76
C VAL A 58 -5.11 -16.44 -0.95
N GLY A 59 -5.00 -17.74 -1.23
CA GLY A 59 -4.05 -18.65 -0.60
C GLY A 59 -2.60 -18.20 -0.77
N ASN A 60 -2.17 -17.93 -2.01
CA ASN A 60 -0.81 -17.49 -2.32
C ASN A 60 -0.49 -16.12 -1.70
N ILE A 61 -1.43 -15.17 -1.72
CA ILE A 61 -1.27 -13.88 -1.04
C ILE A 61 -1.14 -14.09 0.48
N ALA A 62 -2.09 -14.80 1.09
CA ALA A 62 -2.15 -14.97 2.54
C ALA A 62 -0.91 -15.69 3.10
N LEU A 63 -0.37 -16.66 2.35
CA LEU A 63 0.80 -17.46 2.74
C LEU A 63 2.04 -16.58 3.02
N PHE A 64 2.25 -15.53 2.24
CA PHE A 64 3.44 -14.67 2.34
C PHE A 64 3.25 -13.40 3.19
N VAL A 65 2.01 -13.04 3.57
CA VAL A 65 1.73 -11.88 4.44
C VAL A 65 2.48 -11.96 5.78
N PRO A 66 2.49 -13.09 6.52
CA PRO A 66 3.22 -13.18 7.79
C PRO A 66 4.73 -12.94 7.63
N LEU A 67 5.32 -13.47 6.55
CA LEU A 67 6.75 -13.31 6.26
C LEU A 67 7.10 -11.82 6.10
N GLY A 68 6.32 -11.09 5.31
CA GLY A 68 6.50 -9.65 5.09
C GLY A 68 6.30 -8.82 6.37
N PHE A 69 5.29 -9.17 7.17
CA PHE A 69 4.97 -8.49 8.42
C PHE A 69 6.10 -8.58 9.45
N PHE A 70 6.57 -9.79 9.74
CA PHE A 70 7.65 -9.98 10.71
C PHE A 70 9.00 -9.45 10.22
N ALA A 71 9.26 -9.51 8.90
CA ALA A 71 10.43 -8.88 8.30
C ALA A 71 10.42 -7.35 8.48
N ALA A 72 9.26 -6.68 8.30
CA ALA A 72 9.15 -5.24 8.42
C ALA A 72 9.25 -4.72 9.87
N ILE A 73 8.82 -5.50 10.86
CA ILE A 73 8.91 -5.13 12.29
C ILE A 73 10.30 -5.38 12.88
N GLY A 74 11.08 -6.27 12.25
CA GLY A 74 12.37 -6.75 12.77
C GLY A 74 13.59 -5.86 12.55
N ASP A 75 13.54 -4.84 11.68
CA ASP A 75 14.71 -4.04 11.29
C ASP A 75 14.51 -2.52 11.44
N PRO A 76 14.90 -1.94 12.58
CA PRO A 76 14.88 -0.49 12.81
C PRO A 76 16.14 0.25 12.34
N ALA A 77 17.18 -0.42 11.80
CA ALA A 77 18.53 0.16 11.71
C ALA A 77 19.04 0.50 10.29
N ALA A 78 18.37 0.09 9.20
CA ALA A 78 18.92 0.24 7.85
C ALA A 78 18.38 1.45 7.05
N GLY A 79 18.99 2.62 7.21
CA GLY A 79 18.90 3.74 6.24
C GLY A 79 17.50 4.28 5.89
N GLY A 80 17.41 5.16 4.90
CA GLY A 80 16.19 5.92 4.56
C GLY A 80 14.92 5.05 4.42
N ARG A 81 13.76 5.61 4.83
CA ARG A 81 12.46 4.93 5.06
C ARG A 81 11.97 3.99 3.95
N ILE A 82 12.43 4.14 2.71
CA ILE A 82 12.07 3.32 1.53
C ILE A 82 13.17 2.29 1.18
N SER A 83 14.45 2.59 1.44
CA SER A 83 15.57 1.70 1.09
C SER A 83 15.60 0.43 1.95
N ARG A 84 15.00 0.48 3.15
CA ARG A 84 14.92 -0.66 4.09
C ARG A 84 14.09 -1.85 3.58
N PHE A 85 13.11 -1.61 2.71
CA PHE A 85 12.18 -2.66 2.27
C PHE A 85 12.63 -3.38 1.00
N ARG A 86 13.51 -2.74 0.22
CA ARG A 86 14.07 -3.33 -1.00
C ARG A 86 14.67 -4.72 -0.78
N PRO A 87 15.55 -4.96 0.22
CA PRO A 87 16.11 -6.30 0.41
C PRO A 87 15.03 -7.32 0.80
N ILE A 88 14.04 -6.95 1.61
CA ILE A 88 12.94 -7.84 2.01
C ILE A 88 12.14 -8.29 0.78
N LEU A 89 11.75 -7.34 -0.07
CA LEU A 89 10.98 -7.63 -1.28
C LEU A 89 11.77 -8.45 -2.29
N VAL A 90 13.05 -8.13 -2.51
CA VAL A 90 13.91 -8.87 -3.46
C VAL A 90 14.14 -10.29 -2.99
N TRP A 91 14.57 -10.50 -1.74
CA TRP A 91 14.83 -11.84 -1.23
C TRP A 91 13.56 -12.67 -1.07
N GLY A 92 12.44 -12.05 -0.68
CA GLY A 92 11.16 -12.75 -0.59
C GLY A 92 10.58 -13.11 -1.96
N MET A 93 10.76 -12.27 -2.98
CA MET A 93 10.41 -12.61 -4.37
C MET A 93 11.28 -13.75 -4.90
N LEU A 94 12.60 -13.71 -4.67
CA LEU A 94 13.50 -14.81 -5.05
C LEU A 94 13.13 -16.11 -4.34
N PHE A 95 12.75 -16.04 -3.06
CA PHE A 95 12.27 -17.18 -2.30
C PHE A 95 10.97 -17.74 -2.90
N ALA A 96 9.98 -16.89 -3.20
CA ALA A 96 8.73 -17.30 -3.85
C ALA A 96 8.97 -17.95 -5.22
N LEU A 97 9.82 -17.35 -6.05
CA LEU A 97 10.17 -17.90 -7.37
C LEU A 97 10.88 -19.25 -7.25
N THR A 98 11.80 -19.38 -6.28
CA THR A 98 12.50 -20.64 -6.03
C THR A 98 11.52 -21.75 -5.64
N LEU A 99 10.52 -21.45 -4.80
CA LEU A 99 9.50 -22.43 -4.44
C LEU A 99 8.68 -22.86 -5.67
N GLN A 100 8.26 -21.94 -6.54
CA GLN A 100 7.47 -22.33 -7.70
C GLN A 100 8.29 -23.10 -8.74
N ILE A 101 9.57 -22.76 -8.92
CA ILE A 101 10.49 -23.54 -9.75
C ILE A 101 10.68 -24.95 -9.19
N LEU A 102 10.79 -25.10 -7.86
CA LEU A 102 10.90 -26.42 -7.23
C LEU A 102 9.60 -27.23 -7.34
N GLN A 103 8.44 -26.57 -7.32
CA GLN A 103 7.14 -27.23 -7.50
C GLN A 103 6.96 -27.81 -8.92
N VAL A 104 7.61 -27.26 -9.95
CA VAL A 104 7.63 -27.84 -11.32
C VAL A 104 8.14 -29.29 -11.30
N LEU A 105 8.99 -29.64 -10.34
CA LEU A 105 9.55 -30.98 -10.18
C LEU A 105 8.65 -31.91 -9.37
N ILE A 106 7.46 -31.48 -8.92
CA ILE A 106 6.55 -32.27 -8.06
C ILE A 106 5.28 -32.63 -8.85
N PRO A 107 5.07 -33.90 -9.23
CA PRO A 107 3.98 -34.29 -10.14
C PRO A 107 2.57 -33.97 -9.64
N THR A 108 2.38 -33.92 -8.33
CA THR A 108 1.09 -33.68 -7.69
C THR A 108 0.80 -32.18 -7.47
N ARG A 109 1.64 -31.27 -7.98
CA ARG A 109 1.51 -29.83 -7.79
C ARG A 109 1.37 -29.11 -9.12
N ASP A 110 0.38 -28.21 -9.17
CA ASP A 110 0.21 -27.29 -10.30
C ASP A 110 1.03 -26.02 -10.05
N ALA A 111 2.27 -26.03 -10.52
CA ALA A 111 3.15 -24.87 -10.40
C ALA A 111 2.84 -23.84 -11.49
N ALA A 112 2.62 -22.58 -11.10
CA ALA A 112 2.49 -21.48 -12.04
C ALA A 112 3.40 -20.30 -11.65
N LEU A 113 4.02 -19.65 -12.66
CA LEU A 113 4.84 -18.47 -12.43
C LEU A 113 4.04 -17.31 -11.84
N VAL A 114 2.75 -17.21 -12.17
CA VAL A 114 1.84 -16.20 -11.64
C VAL A 114 1.68 -16.30 -10.11
N ASP A 115 1.82 -17.50 -9.54
CA ASP A 115 1.72 -17.69 -8.09
C ASP A 115 2.90 -17.07 -7.35
N ALA A 116 4.08 -17.02 -7.97
CA ALA A 116 5.22 -16.27 -7.42
C ALA A 116 4.93 -14.76 -7.34
N VAL A 117 4.13 -14.22 -8.27
CA VAL A 117 3.66 -12.83 -8.24
C VAL A 117 2.69 -12.62 -7.08
N TRP A 118 1.73 -13.53 -6.89
CA TRP A 118 0.78 -13.47 -5.77
C TRP A 118 1.46 -13.59 -4.40
N ASN A 119 2.41 -14.49 -4.27
CA ASN A 119 3.28 -14.61 -3.09
C ASN A 119 4.05 -13.31 -2.82
N THR A 120 4.60 -12.68 -3.86
CA THR A 120 5.32 -11.40 -3.73
C THR A 120 4.39 -10.25 -3.34
N LEU A 121 3.15 -10.25 -3.84
CA LEU A 121 2.12 -9.29 -3.43
C LEU A 121 1.76 -9.46 -1.95
N GLY A 122 1.56 -10.70 -1.49
CA GLY A 122 1.35 -11.05 -0.08
C GLY A 122 2.48 -10.54 0.82
N LEU A 123 3.72 -10.77 0.41
CA LEU A 123 4.91 -10.23 1.09
C LEU A 123 4.86 -8.69 1.20
N GLY A 124 4.48 -8.00 0.13
CA GLY A 124 4.32 -6.55 0.10
C GLY A 124 3.23 -6.04 1.06
N ILE A 125 2.08 -6.70 1.10
CA ILE A 125 0.99 -6.41 2.05
C ILE A 125 1.48 -6.60 3.49
N GLY A 126 2.17 -7.71 3.76
CA GLY A 126 2.80 -7.97 5.05
C GLY A 126 3.74 -6.83 5.47
N VAL A 127 4.63 -6.41 4.57
CA VAL A 127 5.54 -5.30 4.80
C VAL A 127 4.78 -4.01 5.11
N ALA A 128 3.72 -3.69 4.36
CA ALA A 128 2.90 -2.50 4.60
C ALA A 128 2.24 -2.53 5.99
N LEU A 129 1.67 -3.67 6.40
CA LEU A 129 1.07 -3.86 7.72
C LEU A 129 2.10 -3.73 8.86
N GLY A 130 3.26 -4.39 8.71
CA GLY A 130 4.34 -4.29 9.69
C GLY A 130 4.92 -2.88 9.81
N SER A 131 4.95 -2.16 8.68
CA SER A 131 5.33 -0.75 8.61
C SER A 131 4.32 0.15 9.30
N ALA A 132 3.02 -0.04 9.06
CA ALA A 132 1.95 0.70 9.70
C ALA A 132 1.97 0.52 11.21
N ALA A 133 2.19 -0.71 11.70
CA ALA A 133 2.37 -1.01 13.13
C ALA A 133 3.63 -0.34 13.71
N THR A 134 4.72 -0.27 12.95
CA THR A 134 5.95 0.43 13.33
C THR A 134 5.77 1.96 13.31
N LEU A 135 4.96 2.48 12.40
CA LEU A 135 4.54 3.89 12.34
C LEU A 135 3.63 4.23 13.52
N THR A 136 2.66 3.37 13.88
CA THR A 136 1.85 3.57 15.10
C THR A 136 2.72 3.51 16.35
N ARG A 137 3.78 2.70 16.38
CA ARG A 137 4.80 2.71 17.44
C ARG A 137 5.56 4.03 17.49
N TRP A 138 6.02 4.54 16.35
CA TRP A 138 6.69 5.85 16.24
C TRP A 138 5.77 7.02 16.62
N PHE A 139 4.48 6.92 16.32
CA PHE A 139 3.49 7.90 16.74
C PHE A 139 3.09 7.73 18.22
N ARG A 140 3.31 6.55 18.80
CA ARG A 140 3.13 6.26 20.23
C ARG A 140 4.42 6.30 21.05
N THR A 141 5.59 6.59 20.49
CA THR A 141 6.84 6.70 21.28
C THR A 141 6.83 7.89 22.24
N SER A 142 5.77 8.70 22.26
CA SER A 142 5.47 9.67 23.33
C SER A 142 4.60 9.08 24.47
N ALA A 143 4.21 7.80 24.39
CA ALA A 143 3.62 7.00 25.46
C ALA A 143 4.55 5.81 25.73
N GLU A 144 5.19 5.78 26.89
CA GLU A 144 6.30 4.87 27.25
C GLU A 144 5.97 3.36 27.24
N GLN A 145 4.78 2.93 26.79
CA GLN A 145 4.36 1.55 26.86
C GLN A 145 4.52 0.82 25.51
N PRO A 146 5.27 -0.30 25.46
CA PRO A 146 5.31 -1.15 24.28
C PRO A 146 3.91 -1.72 24.01
N LEU A 147 3.49 -1.70 22.74
CA LEU A 147 2.26 -2.39 22.33
C LEU A 147 2.34 -3.88 22.73
N PRO A 148 1.32 -4.41 23.41
CA PRO A 148 1.32 -5.80 23.88
C PRO A 148 1.04 -6.74 22.69
N MET A 149 2.10 -7.07 21.96
CA MET A 149 2.03 -7.84 20.71
C MET A 149 1.43 -9.24 20.91
N ALA A 150 1.66 -9.87 22.07
CA ALA A 150 1.06 -11.17 22.35
C ALA A 150 -0.45 -11.05 22.55
N THR A 151 -0.90 -9.97 23.17
CA THR A 151 -2.32 -9.67 23.35
C THR A 151 -3.02 -9.39 22.02
N LEU A 152 -2.36 -8.66 21.12
CA LEU A 152 -2.87 -8.44 19.76
C LEU A 152 -2.93 -9.75 18.96
N LEU A 153 -1.91 -10.61 19.06
CA LEU A 153 -1.91 -11.91 18.39
C LEU A 153 -3.13 -12.76 18.80
N VAL A 154 -3.43 -12.83 20.10
CA VAL A 154 -4.62 -13.56 20.61
C VAL A 154 -5.91 -12.98 20.04
N ALA A 155 -6.07 -11.64 20.05
CA ALA A 155 -7.26 -10.99 19.51
C ALA A 155 -7.40 -11.18 18.00
N SER A 156 -6.29 -11.15 17.25
CA SER A 156 -6.27 -11.40 15.81
C SER A 156 -6.61 -12.86 15.46
N LEU A 157 -6.09 -13.83 16.21
CA LEU A 157 -6.41 -15.24 16.04
C LEU A 157 -7.89 -15.53 16.34
N TRP A 158 -8.46 -14.87 17.36
CA TRP A 158 -9.90 -14.94 17.61
C TRP A 158 -10.71 -14.41 16.42
N GLY A 159 -10.37 -13.23 15.90
CA GLY A 159 -11.08 -12.67 14.74
C GLY A 159 -10.95 -13.54 13.49
N ALA A 160 -9.78 -14.14 13.26
CA ALA A 160 -9.57 -15.09 12.17
C ALA A 160 -10.41 -16.37 12.36
N ASN A 161 -10.49 -16.89 13.59
CA ASN A 161 -11.31 -18.06 13.91
C ASN A 161 -12.79 -17.85 13.58
N GLU A 162 -13.30 -16.63 13.82
CA GLU A 162 -14.71 -16.31 13.57
C GLU A 162 -15.05 -16.02 12.11
N LEU A 163 -14.08 -15.57 11.30
CA LEU A 163 -14.35 -14.98 9.99
C LEU A 163 -13.67 -15.71 8.81
N LEU A 164 -12.85 -16.74 9.04
CA LEU A 164 -12.25 -17.55 7.96
C LEU A 164 -13.36 -18.20 7.11
N PRO A 165 -13.33 -18.13 5.75
CA PRO A 165 -12.20 -17.81 4.86
C PRO A 165 -11.94 -16.33 4.56
N LEU A 166 -12.65 -15.39 5.17
CA LEU A 166 -12.53 -13.95 4.87
C LEU A 166 -12.89 -13.60 3.42
N VAL A 167 -13.73 -14.41 2.78
CA VAL A 167 -14.23 -14.19 1.41
C VAL A 167 -15.65 -13.59 1.51
N PRO A 168 -15.80 -12.26 1.40
CA PRO A 168 -17.11 -11.62 1.44
C PRO A 168 -17.89 -11.87 0.15
N SER A 169 -19.19 -12.06 0.26
CA SER A 169 -20.14 -12.16 -0.85
C SER A 169 -21.43 -11.44 -0.47
N ILE A 170 -22.00 -10.73 -1.45
CA ILE A 170 -23.28 -10.01 -1.32
C ILE A 170 -24.38 -10.79 -2.07
N ASP A 171 -24.15 -12.08 -2.35
CA ASP A 171 -25.16 -12.94 -2.96
C ASP A 171 -26.37 -13.10 -2.00
N PRO A 172 -27.57 -12.64 -2.39
CA PRO A 172 -28.76 -12.78 -1.56
C PRO A 172 -29.09 -14.23 -1.22
N GLN A 173 -28.71 -15.20 -2.06
CA GLN A 173 -28.93 -16.61 -1.80
C GLN A 173 -28.00 -17.12 -0.70
N LEU A 174 -26.71 -16.78 -0.76
CA LEU A 174 -25.76 -17.10 0.30
C LEU A 174 -26.20 -16.54 1.66
N VAL A 175 -26.64 -15.28 1.71
CA VAL A 175 -27.11 -14.66 2.97
C VAL A 175 -28.30 -15.42 3.55
N LYS A 176 -29.22 -15.90 2.71
CA LYS A 176 -30.35 -16.74 3.15
C LYS A 176 -29.86 -18.08 3.68
N ASP A 177 -28.94 -18.73 2.96
CA ASP A 177 -28.40 -20.04 3.34
C ASP A 177 -27.65 -19.96 4.66
N SER A 178 -26.84 -18.92 4.89
CA SER A 178 -26.13 -18.67 6.15
C SER A 178 -27.08 -18.40 7.33
N LEU A 179 -28.26 -17.83 7.11
CA LEU A 179 -29.25 -17.54 8.18
C LEU A 179 -30.24 -18.67 8.43
N LYS A 180 -30.35 -19.64 7.52
CA LYS A 180 -31.29 -20.77 7.61
C LYS A 180 -31.10 -21.59 8.91
N PRO A 181 -29.87 -21.92 9.36
CA PRO A 181 -29.65 -22.66 10.60
C PRO A 181 -30.04 -21.89 11.88
N LEU A 182 -30.17 -20.56 11.81
CA LEU A 182 -30.66 -19.76 12.93
C LEU A 182 -32.19 -19.63 12.94
N LEU A 183 -32.79 -19.41 11.76
CA LEU A 183 -34.19 -18.99 11.65
C LEU A 183 -35.16 -20.14 11.34
N ILE A 184 -34.73 -21.17 10.62
CA ILE A 184 -35.60 -22.24 10.09
C ILE A 184 -35.28 -23.58 10.74
N GLU A 185 -34.00 -23.93 10.86
CA GLU A 185 -33.54 -25.22 11.39
C GLU A 185 -32.59 -25.01 12.61
N PRO A 186 -33.09 -24.44 13.73
CA PRO A 186 -32.26 -24.13 14.88
C PRO A 186 -31.70 -25.40 15.53
N HIS A 187 -30.38 -25.56 15.45
CA HIS A 187 -29.64 -26.57 16.19
C HIS A 187 -28.90 -25.91 17.36
N PHE A 188 -28.94 -26.56 18.52
CA PHE A 188 -28.26 -26.09 19.73
C PHE A 188 -27.30 -27.15 20.24
N ALA A 189 -26.02 -26.80 20.30
CA ALA A 189 -24.96 -27.60 20.89
C ALA A 189 -24.32 -26.82 22.06
N LEU A 190 -24.42 -27.37 23.27
CA LEU A 190 -23.88 -26.71 24.47
C LEU A 190 -22.35 -26.56 24.38
N ALA A 191 -21.65 -27.55 23.85
CA ALA A 191 -20.19 -27.53 23.71
C ALA A 191 -19.73 -26.35 22.81
N ASP A 192 -20.37 -26.17 21.66
CA ASP A 192 -20.08 -25.08 20.72
C ASP A 192 -20.39 -23.71 21.31
N SER A 193 -21.52 -23.57 22.00
CA SER A 193 -21.87 -22.34 22.71
C SER A 193 -20.87 -22.01 23.82
N LEU A 194 -20.39 -23.01 24.58
CA LEU A 194 -19.38 -22.81 25.62
C LEU A 194 -18.03 -22.42 25.03
N ALA A 195 -17.59 -23.07 23.95
CA ALA A 195 -16.35 -22.74 23.25
C ALA A 195 -16.37 -21.30 22.74
N THR A 196 -17.46 -20.90 22.09
CA THR A 196 -17.69 -19.54 21.61
C THR A 196 -17.71 -18.53 22.76
N ALA A 197 -18.40 -18.83 23.86
CA ALA A 197 -18.48 -17.96 25.04
C ALA A 197 -17.11 -17.72 25.70
N ILE A 198 -16.28 -18.75 25.79
CA ILE A 198 -14.92 -18.64 26.33
C ILE A 198 -14.03 -17.84 25.38
N GLY A 199 -14.15 -18.05 24.07
CA GLY A 199 -13.44 -17.25 23.06
C GLY A 199 -13.73 -15.75 23.22
N ILE A 200 -15.00 -15.39 23.39
CA ILE A 200 -15.44 -14.01 23.70
C ILE A 200 -14.88 -13.53 25.05
N GLY A 201 -14.84 -14.38 26.07
CA GLY A 201 -14.24 -14.05 27.36
C GLY A 201 -12.73 -13.74 27.27
N VAL A 202 -11.98 -14.51 26.47
CA VAL A 202 -10.56 -14.26 26.16
C VAL A 202 -10.39 -12.94 25.42
N LEU A 203 -11.24 -12.66 24.43
CA LEU A 203 -11.24 -11.37 23.74
C LEU A 203 -11.53 -10.21 24.71
N GLY A 204 -12.48 -10.38 25.63
CA GLY A 204 -12.77 -9.41 26.70
C GLY A 204 -11.52 -9.12 27.54
N GLN A 205 -10.78 -10.15 27.94
CA GLN A 205 -9.51 -10.00 28.67
C GLN A 205 -8.44 -9.27 27.84
N ALA A 206 -8.35 -9.56 26.54
CA ALA A 206 -7.45 -8.86 25.63
C ALA A 206 -7.82 -7.37 25.50
N LEU A 207 -9.10 -7.06 25.30
CA LEU A 207 -9.61 -5.69 25.23
C LEU A 207 -9.40 -4.92 26.54
N ALA A 208 -9.61 -5.55 27.70
CA ALA A 208 -9.31 -4.90 28.99
C ALA A 208 -7.84 -4.54 29.15
N ARG A 209 -6.93 -5.33 28.59
CA ARG A 209 -5.50 -5.02 28.58
C ARG A 209 -5.12 -3.95 27.55
N LEU A 210 -5.83 -3.88 26.42
CA LEU A 210 -5.55 -2.92 25.34
C LEU A 210 -6.18 -1.53 25.58
N LEU A 211 -7.40 -1.50 26.11
CA LEU A 211 -8.26 -0.30 26.20
C LEU A 211 -8.61 0.06 27.65
N GLY A 212 -8.31 -0.81 28.61
CA GLY A 212 -8.73 -0.68 30.01
C GLY A 212 -10.05 -1.40 30.30
N GLU A 213 -10.26 -1.76 31.57
CA GLU A 213 -11.38 -2.60 32.01
C GLU A 213 -12.75 -1.97 31.74
N ARG A 214 -12.88 -0.66 32.00
CA ARG A 214 -14.14 0.09 31.80
C ARG A 214 -14.56 0.14 30.33
N ALA A 215 -13.60 0.21 29.41
CA ALA A 215 -13.85 0.27 27.98
C ALA A 215 -14.03 -1.14 27.36
N SER A 216 -13.57 -2.20 28.02
CA SER A 216 -13.58 -3.55 27.45
C SER A 216 -14.98 -4.06 27.08
N LEU A 217 -15.97 -3.91 27.96
CA LEU A 217 -17.33 -4.40 27.74
C LEU A 217 -18.07 -3.73 26.56
N PRO A 218 -18.14 -2.38 26.44
CA PRO A 218 -18.81 -1.77 25.31
C PRO A 218 -18.14 -2.09 23.97
N TRP A 219 -16.81 -2.17 23.93
CA TRP A 219 -16.09 -2.60 22.73
C TRP A 219 -16.30 -4.08 22.41
N LEU A 220 -16.38 -4.94 23.42
CA LEU A 220 -16.70 -6.35 23.25
C LEU A 220 -18.10 -6.53 22.67
N LEU A 221 -19.10 -5.80 23.19
CA LEU A 221 -20.47 -5.81 22.66
C LEU A 221 -20.54 -5.31 21.22
N LEU A 222 -19.84 -4.22 20.91
CA LEU A 222 -19.76 -3.69 19.55
C LEU A 222 -19.13 -4.70 18.58
N LEU A 223 -18.01 -5.31 18.95
CA LEU A 223 -17.33 -6.32 18.14
C LEU A 223 -18.19 -7.58 17.97
N ALA A 224 -18.86 -8.02 19.04
CA ALA A 224 -19.81 -9.13 18.99
C ALA A 224 -20.91 -8.90 17.96
N VAL A 225 -21.56 -7.73 18.01
CA VAL A 225 -22.61 -7.34 17.05
C VAL A 225 -22.05 -7.25 15.62
N LEU A 226 -20.89 -6.61 15.44
CA LEU A 226 -20.28 -6.44 14.13
C LEU A 226 -19.91 -7.79 13.49
N VAL A 227 -19.31 -8.69 14.25
CA VAL A 227 -18.93 -10.03 13.77
C VAL A 227 -20.17 -10.83 13.40
N LEU A 228 -21.20 -10.86 14.26
CA LEU A 228 -22.47 -11.53 13.95
C LEU A 228 -23.16 -10.92 12.71
N ALA A 229 -23.08 -9.61 12.52
CA ALA A 229 -23.65 -8.93 11.35
C ALA A 229 -22.88 -9.23 10.05
N VAL A 230 -21.56 -9.48 10.14
CA VAL A 230 -20.70 -9.77 8.98
C VAL A 230 -20.76 -11.25 8.58
N LYS A 231 -20.92 -12.18 9.53
CA LYS A 231 -20.94 -13.64 9.26
C LYS A 231 -21.86 -14.07 8.09
N PRO A 232 -23.11 -13.58 7.95
CA PRO A 232 -23.99 -13.94 6.84
C PRO A 232 -23.48 -13.54 5.45
N PHE A 233 -22.52 -12.63 5.37
CA PHE A 233 -21.90 -12.18 4.12
C PHE A 233 -20.60 -12.94 3.81
N ILE A 234 -20.22 -13.96 4.58
CA ILE A 234 -18.99 -14.73 4.35
C ILE A 234 -19.36 -16.10 3.79
N VAL A 235 -18.71 -16.48 2.69
CA VAL A 235 -18.91 -17.76 2.00
C VAL A 235 -18.65 -18.93 2.96
N ILE A 236 -19.58 -19.90 3.00
CA ILE A 236 -19.49 -21.16 3.80
C ILE A 236 -19.58 -20.92 5.33
N VAL A 237 -19.74 -19.68 5.78
CA VAL A 237 -19.96 -19.37 7.21
C VAL A 237 -21.46 -19.36 7.48
N GLU A 238 -21.90 -20.33 8.27
CA GLU A 238 -23.26 -20.42 8.76
C GLU A 238 -23.40 -19.69 10.10
N LEU A 239 -24.55 -19.06 10.30
CA LEU A 239 -24.95 -18.48 11.57
C LEU A 239 -26.00 -19.40 12.21
N ASP A 240 -25.63 -20.03 13.31
CA ASP A 240 -26.49 -20.95 14.05
C ASP A 240 -26.88 -20.41 15.44
N LEU A 241 -27.81 -21.11 16.09
CA LEU A 241 -28.28 -20.75 17.42
C LEU A 241 -27.16 -20.89 18.48
N SER A 242 -26.28 -21.89 18.34
CA SER A 242 -25.19 -22.12 19.30
C SER A 242 -24.20 -20.97 19.31
N THR A 243 -23.85 -20.40 18.13
CA THR A 243 -23.01 -19.21 18.01
C THR A 243 -23.65 -18.00 18.69
N VAL A 244 -24.92 -17.69 18.39
CA VAL A 244 -25.60 -16.50 18.94
C VAL A 244 -25.69 -16.58 20.47
N ILE A 245 -26.07 -17.75 21.00
CA ILE A 245 -26.11 -17.98 22.45
C ILE A 245 -24.70 -17.90 23.04
N GLY A 246 -23.69 -18.46 22.37
CA GLY A 246 -22.30 -18.37 22.79
C GLY A 246 -21.79 -16.94 22.91
N PHE A 247 -22.08 -16.08 21.93
CA PHE A 247 -21.74 -14.66 21.98
C PHE A 247 -22.43 -13.93 23.14
N ALA A 248 -23.73 -14.18 23.35
CA ALA A 248 -24.49 -13.58 24.45
C ALA A 248 -23.95 -14.04 25.82
N MET A 249 -23.73 -15.35 26.00
CA MET A 249 -23.16 -15.93 27.21
C MET A 249 -21.75 -15.40 27.49
N GLY A 250 -20.90 -15.29 26.46
CA GLY A 250 -19.55 -14.76 26.58
C GLY A 250 -19.53 -13.31 27.06
N CYS A 251 -20.35 -12.45 26.47
CA CYS A 251 -20.50 -11.05 26.89
C CYS A 251 -21.02 -10.93 28.33
N MET A 252 -22.03 -11.73 28.68
CA MET A 252 -22.57 -11.77 30.05
C MET A 252 -21.53 -12.26 31.05
N THR A 253 -20.81 -13.33 30.73
CA THR A 253 -19.73 -13.88 31.55
C THR A 253 -18.62 -12.86 31.72
N TRP A 254 -18.24 -12.15 30.66
CA TRP A 254 -17.25 -11.08 30.75
C TRP A 254 -17.69 -9.95 31.68
N ALA A 255 -18.96 -9.51 31.59
CA ALA A 255 -19.51 -8.50 32.49
C ALA A 255 -19.47 -8.93 33.98
N LEU A 256 -19.69 -10.22 34.26
CA LEU A 256 -19.55 -10.79 35.60
C LEU A 256 -18.08 -10.88 36.03
N LEU A 257 -17.18 -11.29 35.12
CA LEU A 257 -15.75 -11.42 35.35
C LEU A 257 -15.09 -10.08 35.69
N LEU A 258 -15.59 -8.95 35.16
CA LEU A 258 -15.11 -7.61 35.51
C LEU A 258 -15.25 -7.28 37.01
N ARG A 259 -16.06 -8.02 37.78
CA ARG A 259 -16.16 -7.88 39.24
C ARG A 259 -14.96 -8.46 39.99
N PHE A 260 -14.16 -9.31 39.33
CA PHE A 260 -12.99 -9.95 39.91
C PHE A 260 -11.70 -9.22 39.54
N ASN A 261 -10.64 -9.41 40.32
CA ASN A 261 -9.32 -8.91 39.97
C ASN A 261 -8.76 -9.60 38.70
N GLY A 262 -7.75 -9.00 38.07
CA GLY A 262 -7.24 -9.48 36.78
C GLY A 262 -6.68 -10.91 36.83
N GLN A 263 -6.11 -11.33 37.97
CA GLN A 263 -5.61 -12.69 38.15
C GLN A 263 -6.76 -13.70 38.25
N ALA A 264 -7.77 -13.47 39.10
CA ALA A 264 -8.91 -14.38 39.21
C ALA A 264 -9.62 -14.57 37.87
N ARG A 265 -9.77 -13.49 37.08
CA ARG A 265 -10.30 -13.57 35.70
C ARG A 265 -9.49 -14.50 34.81
N ALA A 266 -8.17 -14.30 34.77
CA ALA A 266 -7.27 -15.11 33.97
C ALA A 266 -7.30 -16.60 34.40
N THR A 267 -7.42 -16.89 35.70
CA THR A 267 -7.56 -18.27 36.21
C THR A 267 -8.86 -18.93 35.76
N VAL A 268 -9.98 -18.23 35.87
CA VAL A 268 -11.28 -18.76 35.44
C VAL A 268 -11.28 -19.04 33.93
N LEU A 269 -10.78 -18.10 33.13
CA LEU A 269 -10.66 -18.29 31.67
C LEU A 269 -9.70 -19.43 31.32
N LEU A 270 -8.56 -19.55 32.02
CA LEU A 270 -7.60 -20.62 31.80
C LEU A 270 -8.21 -22.00 32.11
N ALA A 271 -8.89 -22.13 33.25
CA ALA A 271 -9.57 -23.38 33.63
C ALA A 271 -10.68 -23.73 32.62
N ALA A 272 -11.46 -22.73 32.18
CA ALA A 272 -12.51 -22.92 31.19
C ALA A 272 -11.93 -23.36 29.82
N LEU A 273 -10.82 -22.79 29.38
CA LEU A 273 -10.14 -23.18 28.14
C LEU A 273 -9.65 -24.63 28.19
N PHE A 274 -9.03 -25.06 29.30
CA PHE A 274 -8.63 -26.46 29.46
C PHE A 274 -9.84 -27.41 29.45
N LEU A 275 -10.92 -27.02 30.11
CA LEU A 275 -12.15 -27.81 30.12
C LEU A 275 -12.73 -27.95 28.72
N VAL A 276 -12.90 -26.85 27.98
CA VAL A 276 -13.44 -26.90 26.62
C VAL A 276 -12.52 -27.64 25.68
N LEU A 277 -11.21 -27.39 25.71
CA LEU A 277 -10.25 -28.13 24.87
C LEU A 277 -10.34 -29.64 25.11
N THR A 278 -10.53 -30.06 26.36
CA THR A 278 -10.67 -31.48 26.72
C THR A 278 -12.00 -32.06 26.23
N LEU A 279 -13.10 -31.34 26.43
CA LEU A 279 -14.43 -31.78 26.01
C LEU A 279 -14.56 -31.89 24.50
N THR A 280 -14.06 -30.91 23.74
CA THR A 280 -14.12 -30.92 22.27
C THR A 280 -13.18 -31.97 21.68
N SER A 281 -12.01 -32.19 22.28
CA SER A 281 -11.05 -33.21 21.82
C SER A 281 -11.57 -34.64 22.00
N LEU A 282 -12.45 -34.88 22.96
CA LEU A 282 -13.02 -36.20 23.28
C LEU A 282 -14.48 -36.33 22.82
N GLU A 283 -14.97 -35.37 22.04
CA GLU A 283 -16.33 -35.34 21.54
C GLU A 283 -16.64 -36.58 20.69
N SER A 284 -17.88 -37.08 20.83
CA SER A 284 -18.41 -38.41 20.52
C SER A 284 -18.48 -39.38 21.70
N PHE A 285 -17.56 -39.32 22.68
CA PHE A 285 -17.49 -40.23 23.84
C PHE A 285 -17.64 -41.74 23.51
N HIS A 286 -17.53 -42.12 22.24
CA HIS A 286 -17.68 -43.47 21.75
C HIS A 286 -16.29 -44.03 21.48
N LEU A 287 -15.94 -45.06 22.23
CA LEU A 287 -14.62 -45.67 22.13
C LEU A 287 -14.55 -46.65 20.96
N ALA A 288 -13.48 -46.60 20.19
CA ALA A 288 -13.15 -47.56 19.16
C ALA A 288 -12.55 -48.84 19.78
N ASP A 289 -12.92 -50.01 19.24
CA ASP A 289 -12.39 -51.30 19.71
C ASP A 289 -10.91 -51.51 19.35
N GLU A 290 -10.45 -50.87 18.27
CA GLU A 290 -9.05 -50.88 17.82
C GLU A 290 -8.45 -49.47 17.82
N PRO A 291 -7.14 -49.33 18.11
CA PRO A 291 -6.49 -48.03 18.12
C PRO A 291 -6.36 -47.46 16.70
N ASN A 292 -6.81 -46.22 16.52
CA ASN A 292 -6.67 -45.46 15.29
C ASN A 292 -5.19 -45.26 14.91
N PRO A 293 -4.84 -45.23 13.61
CA PRO A 293 -3.48 -44.98 13.18
C PRO A 293 -3.03 -43.55 13.53
N ILE A 294 -1.79 -43.42 14.00
CA ILE A 294 -1.18 -42.12 14.33
C ILE A 294 -0.61 -41.46 13.08
N GLY A 295 -0.97 -40.20 12.84
CA GLY A 295 -0.31 -39.31 11.88
C GLY A 295 1.13 -39.00 12.28
N ARG A 296 2.08 -39.74 11.69
CA ARG A 296 3.51 -39.63 12.03
C ARG A 296 4.24 -38.50 11.32
N ILE A 297 3.72 -38.06 10.17
CA ILE A 297 4.32 -36.99 9.37
C ILE A 297 3.80 -35.65 9.89
N PRO A 298 4.66 -34.79 10.48
CA PRO A 298 4.21 -33.52 11.02
C PRO A 298 3.48 -32.67 9.96
N PHE A 299 2.35 -32.08 10.34
CA PHE A 299 1.55 -31.17 9.52
C PHE A 299 0.94 -31.78 8.25
N ALA A 300 1.09 -33.09 7.98
CA ALA A 300 0.54 -33.74 6.79
C ALA A 300 -0.99 -33.61 6.71
N GLU A 301 -1.68 -33.86 7.83
CA GLU A 301 -3.14 -33.77 7.92
C GLU A 301 -3.70 -32.37 7.63
N VAL A 302 -2.90 -31.31 7.83
CA VAL A 302 -3.29 -29.95 7.49
C VAL A 302 -3.24 -29.72 5.97
N LEU A 303 -2.38 -30.46 5.27
CA LEU A 303 -2.10 -30.31 3.83
C LEU A 303 -2.88 -31.29 2.96
N GLU A 304 -3.50 -32.31 3.54
CA GLU A 304 -4.28 -33.35 2.85
C GLU A 304 -5.79 -33.16 3.03
N GLY A 305 -6.59 -33.52 2.03
CA GLY A 305 -8.04 -33.38 2.09
C GLY A 305 -8.52 -31.94 1.85
N SER A 306 -9.55 -31.51 2.59
CA SER A 306 -10.17 -30.20 2.38
C SER A 306 -9.37 -29.09 3.07
N MET A 307 -8.62 -28.31 2.27
CA MET A 307 -7.80 -27.20 2.77
C MET A 307 -8.60 -26.18 3.59
N LEU A 308 -9.85 -25.90 3.22
CA LEU A 308 -10.68 -24.95 3.96
C LEU A 308 -11.04 -25.47 5.35
N VAL A 309 -11.42 -26.75 5.46
CA VAL A 309 -11.74 -27.39 6.74
C VAL A 309 -10.49 -27.42 7.62
N ASN A 310 -9.36 -27.83 7.06
CA ASN A 310 -8.08 -27.88 7.76
C ASN A 310 -7.62 -26.49 8.23
N ALA A 311 -7.78 -25.46 7.39
CA ALA A 311 -7.43 -24.09 7.76
C ALA A 311 -8.30 -23.57 8.92
N ARG A 312 -9.61 -23.87 8.92
CA ARG A 312 -10.50 -23.51 10.03
C ARG A 312 -10.10 -24.22 11.32
N ALA A 313 -9.84 -25.53 11.26
CA ALA A 313 -9.38 -26.32 12.40
C ALA A 313 -8.03 -25.80 12.94
N LEU A 314 -7.08 -25.51 12.05
CA LEU A 314 -5.78 -24.97 12.41
C LEU A 314 -5.90 -23.62 13.13
N ILE A 315 -6.68 -22.67 12.59
CA ILE A 315 -6.84 -21.35 13.22
C ILE A 315 -7.52 -21.47 14.59
N ALA A 316 -8.50 -22.36 14.73
CA ALA A 316 -9.12 -22.65 16.02
C ALA A 316 -8.09 -23.16 17.03
N ASN A 317 -7.30 -24.18 16.68
CA ASN A 317 -6.26 -24.75 17.55
C ASN A 317 -5.19 -23.71 17.92
N LEU A 318 -4.70 -22.95 16.94
CA LEU A 318 -3.76 -21.85 17.17
C LEU A 318 -4.32 -20.80 18.12
N PHE A 319 -5.61 -20.44 17.99
CA PHE A 319 -6.27 -19.53 18.93
C PHE A 319 -6.27 -20.10 20.35
N PHE A 320 -6.75 -21.33 20.56
CA PHE A 320 -6.83 -21.96 21.88
C PHE A 320 -5.45 -22.10 22.53
N TYR A 321 -4.45 -22.59 21.80
CA TYR A 321 -3.08 -22.75 22.33
C TYR A 321 -2.45 -21.40 22.68
N THR A 322 -2.62 -20.40 21.82
CA THR A 322 -2.10 -19.05 22.09
C THR A 322 -2.77 -18.43 23.29
N ALA A 323 -4.10 -18.57 23.43
CA ALA A 323 -4.87 -18.06 24.56
C ALA A 323 -4.42 -18.67 25.88
N ILE A 324 -4.26 -20.00 25.95
CA ILE A 324 -3.80 -20.71 27.16
C ILE A 324 -2.40 -20.26 27.56
N LEU A 325 -1.44 -20.26 26.62
CA LEU A 325 -0.06 -19.86 26.90
C LEU A 325 0.05 -18.38 27.28
N TRP A 326 -0.75 -17.52 26.66
CA TRP A 326 -0.83 -16.11 27.00
C TRP A 326 -1.38 -15.87 28.41
N LEU A 327 -2.46 -16.57 28.80
CA LEU A 327 -3.02 -16.48 30.15
C LEU A 327 -2.05 -17.02 31.22
N PHE A 328 -1.35 -18.12 30.97
CA PHE A 328 -0.28 -18.60 31.86
C PHE A 328 0.81 -17.55 32.07
N ARG A 329 1.20 -16.84 31.00
CA ARG A 329 2.18 -15.76 31.08
C ARG A 329 1.67 -14.58 31.91
N LEU A 330 0.38 -14.27 31.86
CA LEU A 330 -0.24 -13.26 32.73
C LEU A 330 -0.19 -13.64 34.21
N HIS A 331 -0.17 -14.94 34.52
CA HIS A 331 0.05 -15.48 35.87
C HIS A 331 1.51 -15.53 36.31
N GLY A 332 2.44 -15.04 35.49
CA GLY A 332 3.86 -15.07 35.79
C GLY A 332 4.48 -16.47 35.68
N VAL A 333 3.76 -17.46 35.15
CA VAL A 333 4.32 -18.78 34.86
C VAL A 333 5.31 -18.63 33.71
N SER A 334 6.53 -19.16 33.87
CA SER A 334 7.53 -19.14 32.81
C SER A 334 6.99 -19.85 31.57
N LEU A 335 7.10 -19.22 30.40
CA LEU A 335 6.53 -19.73 29.16
C LEU A 335 7.00 -21.16 28.82
N GLY A 336 8.24 -21.53 29.16
CA GLY A 336 8.76 -22.89 28.97
C GLY A 336 8.04 -23.95 29.81
N ARG A 337 7.65 -23.62 31.05
CA ARG A 337 6.83 -24.52 31.88
C ARG A 337 5.41 -24.61 31.35
N ALA A 338 4.81 -23.48 30.98
CA ALA A 338 3.48 -23.43 30.40
C ALA A 338 3.40 -24.22 29.09
N SER A 339 4.40 -24.10 28.21
CA SER A 339 4.48 -24.85 26.96
C SER A 339 4.67 -26.34 27.18
N LEU A 340 5.49 -26.74 28.16
CA LEU A 340 5.66 -28.15 28.50
C LEU A 340 4.35 -28.75 29.04
N LEU A 341 3.67 -28.06 29.95
CA LEU A 341 2.39 -28.50 30.51
C LEU A 341 1.31 -28.63 29.43
N LEU A 342 1.15 -27.61 28.57
CA LEU A 342 0.17 -27.65 27.50
C LEU A 342 0.51 -28.71 26.44
N ALA A 343 1.78 -28.83 26.04
CA ALA A 343 2.19 -29.84 25.05
C ALA A 343 2.00 -31.25 25.59
N LEU A 344 2.28 -31.50 26.88
CA LEU A 344 2.00 -32.77 27.53
C LEU A 344 0.49 -33.04 27.60
N TRP A 345 -0.32 -32.04 27.95
CA TRP A 345 -1.77 -32.17 27.98
C TRP A 345 -2.35 -32.52 26.61
N VAL A 346 -1.93 -31.79 25.57
CA VAL A 346 -2.34 -32.07 24.19
C VAL A 346 -1.86 -33.46 23.75
N ALA A 347 -0.62 -33.85 24.05
CA ALA A 347 -0.15 -35.20 23.75
C ALA A 347 -0.95 -36.31 24.46
N LEU A 348 -1.46 -36.05 25.67
CA LEU A 348 -2.36 -36.97 26.37
C LEU A 348 -3.75 -37.03 25.70
N LEU A 349 -4.26 -35.90 25.20
CA LEU A 349 -5.51 -35.86 24.42
C LEU A 349 -5.36 -36.63 23.10
N GLU A 350 -4.26 -36.44 22.37
CA GLU A 350 -3.93 -37.21 21.16
C GLU A 350 -3.82 -38.71 21.48
N ALA A 351 -3.17 -39.08 22.59
CA ALA A 351 -3.10 -40.47 23.03
C ALA A 351 -4.48 -41.05 23.39
N ALA A 352 -5.38 -40.25 23.96
CA ALA A 352 -6.75 -40.67 24.22
C ALA A 352 -7.56 -40.85 22.93
N GLN A 353 -7.34 -40.00 21.93
CA GLN A 353 -8.00 -40.06 20.62
C GLN A 353 -7.64 -41.30 19.79
N LEU A 354 -6.59 -42.04 20.16
CA LEU A 354 -6.34 -43.39 19.64
C LEU A 354 -7.59 -44.27 19.75
N PHE A 355 -8.38 -44.08 20.78
CA PHE A 355 -9.56 -44.89 21.05
C PHE A 355 -10.85 -44.13 20.81
N VAL A 356 -10.88 -42.98 20.13
CA VAL A 356 -12.13 -42.22 19.89
C VAL A 356 -12.55 -42.39 18.44
N ILE A 357 -13.80 -42.81 18.21
CA ILE A 357 -14.33 -43.01 16.86
C ILE A 357 -14.36 -41.68 16.09
N GLY A 358 -13.88 -41.69 14.84
CA GLY A 358 -13.89 -40.51 13.96
C GLY A 358 -12.76 -39.50 14.23
N ARG A 359 -11.80 -39.81 15.10
CA ARG A 359 -10.61 -39.00 15.35
C ARG A 359 -9.35 -39.71 14.83
N THR A 360 -8.40 -38.93 14.33
CA THR A 360 -7.08 -39.43 13.90
C THR A 360 -6.02 -38.68 14.70
N PRO A 361 -5.30 -39.35 15.62
CA PRO A 361 -4.34 -38.68 16.47
C PRO A 361 -3.05 -38.36 15.71
N SER A 362 -2.42 -37.25 16.07
CA SER A 362 -1.35 -36.62 15.29
C SER A 362 -0.21 -36.11 16.16
N VAL A 363 1.02 -36.27 15.67
CA VAL A 363 2.20 -35.64 16.29
C VAL A 363 2.19 -34.11 16.06
N THR A 364 1.33 -33.63 15.17
CA THR A 364 1.22 -32.21 14.76
C THR A 364 0.77 -31.29 15.90
N GLU A 365 -0.19 -31.72 16.71
CA GLU A 365 -0.82 -30.85 17.71
C GLU A 365 0.13 -30.39 18.84
N PRO A 366 0.93 -31.29 19.47
CA PRO A 366 1.97 -30.86 20.41
C PRO A 366 3.05 -29.97 19.77
N LEU A 367 3.37 -30.17 18.49
CA LEU A 367 4.33 -29.32 17.76
C LEU A 367 3.79 -27.90 17.56
N TRP A 368 2.50 -27.74 17.29
CA TRP A 368 1.86 -26.41 17.24
C TRP A 368 1.98 -25.66 18.57
N VAL A 369 1.77 -26.34 19.70
CA VAL A 369 1.96 -25.74 21.03
C VAL A 369 3.38 -25.19 21.21
N LEU A 370 4.40 -25.97 20.83
CA LEU A 370 5.80 -25.54 20.94
C LEU A 370 6.13 -24.38 19.99
N LEU A 371 5.57 -24.38 18.78
CA LEU A 371 5.76 -23.31 17.80
C LEU A 371 5.10 -22.01 18.27
N VAL A 372 3.87 -22.08 18.79
CA VAL A 372 3.17 -20.93 19.40
C VAL A 372 3.95 -20.41 20.60
N ALA A 373 4.44 -21.29 21.48
CA ALA A 373 5.28 -20.91 22.61
C ALA A 373 6.57 -20.21 22.16
N PHE A 374 7.22 -20.70 21.10
CA PHE A 374 8.39 -20.04 20.53
C PHE A 374 8.03 -18.64 20.03
N VAL A 375 6.97 -18.46 19.25
CA VAL A 375 6.53 -17.14 18.77
C VAL A 375 6.23 -16.21 19.94
N LEU A 376 5.45 -16.66 20.93
CA LEU A 376 5.13 -15.88 22.13
C LEU A 376 6.37 -15.49 22.93
N SER A 377 7.41 -16.33 22.99
CA SER A 377 8.67 -16.03 23.68
C SER A 377 9.39 -14.82 23.10
N ARG A 378 9.20 -14.58 21.80
CA ARG A 378 9.82 -13.49 21.03
C ARG A 378 8.97 -12.22 21.02
N LEU A 379 7.69 -12.31 21.38
CA LEU A 379 6.79 -11.18 21.55
C LEU A 379 6.91 -10.61 22.98
N THR A 380 7.15 -9.30 23.08
CA THR A 380 7.29 -8.59 24.36
C THR A 380 5.93 -8.11 24.86
N ASP A 381 5.47 -8.65 25.99
CA ASP A 381 4.39 -8.08 26.81
C ASP A 381 4.98 -7.70 28.18
N GLN A 382 5.90 -6.72 28.23
CA GLN A 382 6.27 -6.12 29.52
C GLN A 382 5.27 -5.03 29.87
N ALA A 383 4.24 -5.39 30.64
CA ALA A 383 3.45 -4.42 31.37
C ALA A 383 4.20 -4.10 32.68
N GLN A 384 4.80 -2.92 32.80
CA GLN A 384 4.98 -2.34 34.12
C GLN A 384 3.58 -2.12 34.73
N PRO A 385 3.38 -2.35 36.04
CA PRO A 385 2.14 -2.00 36.71
C PRO A 385 1.81 -0.53 36.45
N TRP A 386 0.63 -0.25 35.91
CA TRP A 386 0.15 1.11 35.68
C TRP A 386 -0.12 1.81 37.02
N ASP A 387 0.89 2.48 37.56
CA ASP A 387 0.69 3.46 38.62
C ASP A 387 0.13 4.75 38.01
N ALA A 388 -1.20 4.82 37.88
CA ALA A 388 -1.95 5.96 37.36
C ALA A 388 -1.69 7.30 38.10
N ARG A 389 -0.95 7.27 39.22
CA ARG A 389 -0.72 8.42 40.10
C ARG A 389 0.54 9.23 39.75
N ARG A 390 1.32 8.83 38.74
CA ARG A 390 2.65 9.42 38.45
C ARG A 390 2.88 9.83 37.00
N THR A 391 1.85 10.12 36.21
CA THR A 391 2.08 10.73 34.89
C THR A 391 2.24 12.24 35.06
N PRO A 392 3.45 12.84 34.90
CA PRO A 392 3.60 14.29 34.99
C PRO A 392 2.84 14.95 33.85
N ALA A 393 2.09 16.02 34.14
CA ALA A 393 1.30 16.81 33.17
C ALA A 393 2.08 17.22 31.90
N ARG A 394 3.42 17.32 32.02
CA ARG A 394 4.35 17.60 30.92
C ARG A 394 4.38 16.51 29.84
N ALA A 395 4.26 15.23 30.21
CA ALA A 395 4.23 14.11 29.27
C ALA A 395 2.93 14.10 28.45
N GLN A 396 1.82 14.55 29.04
CA GLN A 396 0.52 14.60 28.39
C GLN A 396 0.43 15.74 27.36
N ALA A 397 0.99 16.92 27.67
CA ALA A 397 1.11 18.03 26.72
C ALA A 397 2.04 17.68 25.54
N GLN A 398 3.17 17.01 25.82
CA GLN A 398 4.10 16.55 24.79
C GLN A 398 3.45 15.50 23.87
N TYR A 399 2.71 14.56 24.44
CA TYR A 399 1.94 13.56 23.68
C TYR A 399 0.92 14.20 22.73
N HIS A 400 0.16 15.20 23.19
CA HIS A 400 -0.78 15.91 22.33
C HIS A 400 -0.08 16.67 21.19
N ALA A 401 1.08 17.30 21.46
CA ALA A 401 1.87 17.98 20.45
C ALA A 401 2.50 17.02 19.42
N ASP A 402 3.05 15.89 19.88
CA ASP A 402 3.65 14.87 19.03
C ASP A 402 2.58 14.12 18.20
N THR A 403 1.40 13.88 18.76
CA THR A 403 0.26 13.30 18.02
C THR A 403 -0.27 14.26 16.95
N ALA A 404 -0.31 15.57 17.23
CA ALA A 404 -0.65 16.59 16.23
C ALA A 404 0.40 16.68 15.11
N ARG A 405 1.69 16.55 15.45
CA ARG A 405 2.81 16.44 14.50
C ARG A 405 2.75 15.16 13.66
N ALA A 406 2.42 14.03 14.28
CA ALA A 406 2.27 12.72 13.66
C ALA A 406 1.16 12.68 12.61
N LEU A 407 -0.01 13.23 12.94
CA LEU A 407 -1.13 13.37 12.01
C LEU A 407 -0.76 14.26 10.82
N THR A 408 0.11 15.25 11.04
CA THR A 408 0.64 16.12 9.99
C THR A 408 1.81 15.51 9.19
N GLU A 409 2.47 14.46 9.69
CA GLU A 409 3.57 13.70 9.05
C GLU A 409 3.16 12.35 8.41
N THR A 410 1.87 12.12 8.15
CA THR A 410 1.47 10.96 7.32
C THR A 410 2.16 11.04 5.95
N THR A 411 2.82 9.93 5.54
CA THR A 411 3.58 9.90 4.29
C THR A 411 2.67 10.24 3.09
N PRO A 412 3.15 11.03 2.11
CA PRO A 412 2.30 11.56 1.04
C PRO A 412 1.47 10.48 0.33
N TRP A 413 2.04 9.29 0.12
CA TRP A 413 1.33 8.17 -0.52
C TRP A 413 0.13 7.65 0.30
N GLN A 414 0.20 7.60 1.64
CA GLN A 414 -0.93 7.14 2.48
C GLN A 414 -2.13 8.09 2.41
N ARG A 415 -1.89 9.40 2.29
CA ARG A 415 -2.95 10.40 2.08
C ARG A 415 -3.60 10.31 0.70
N LEU A 416 -2.92 9.65 -0.26
CA LEU A 416 -3.33 9.58 -1.65
C LEU A 416 -3.94 8.21 -2.02
N LEU A 417 -3.71 7.16 -1.23
CA LEU A 417 -4.34 5.85 -1.44
C LEU A 417 -5.86 5.87 -1.28
N LEU A 418 -6.38 6.53 -0.24
CA LEU A 418 -7.83 6.64 -0.02
C LEU A 418 -8.55 7.36 -1.16
N PRO A 419 -8.14 8.56 -1.61
CA PRO A 419 -8.79 9.21 -2.75
C PRO A 419 -8.63 8.40 -4.04
N PHE A 420 -7.51 7.69 -4.24
CA PHE A 420 -7.34 6.79 -5.39
C PHE A 420 -8.36 5.64 -5.36
N ALA A 421 -8.53 4.98 -4.22
CA ALA A 421 -9.49 3.90 -4.03
C ALA A 421 -10.95 4.37 -4.17
N VAL A 422 -11.28 5.53 -3.61
CA VAL A 422 -12.63 6.12 -3.69
C VAL A 422 -12.97 6.53 -5.13
N ILE A 423 -12.04 7.19 -5.84
CA ILE A 423 -12.27 7.57 -7.24
C ILE A 423 -12.41 6.34 -8.13
N ALA A 424 -11.60 5.30 -7.90
CA ALA A 424 -11.75 4.03 -8.60
C ALA A 424 -13.11 3.37 -8.31
N ALA A 425 -13.60 3.42 -7.06
CA ALA A 425 -14.92 2.89 -6.68
C ALA A 425 -16.08 3.66 -7.35
N LEU A 426 -16.02 4.99 -7.36
CA LEU A 426 -17.01 5.82 -8.04
C LEU A 426 -17.00 5.59 -9.56
N GLY A 427 -15.80 5.52 -10.15
CA GLY A 427 -15.62 5.19 -11.56
C GLY A 427 -16.17 3.80 -11.91
N ALA A 428 -15.95 2.82 -11.04
CA ALA A 428 -16.43 1.46 -11.25
C ALA A 428 -17.96 1.40 -11.20
N ALA A 429 -18.58 2.09 -10.25
CA ALA A 429 -20.03 2.22 -10.20
C ALA A 429 -20.58 2.88 -11.48
N ALA A 430 -19.95 3.96 -11.95
CA ALA A 430 -20.34 4.63 -13.18
C ALA A 430 -20.18 3.72 -14.41
N LEU A 431 -19.10 2.95 -14.50
CA LEU A 431 -18.86 1.98 -15.56
C LEU A 431 -19.92 0.88 -15.57
N LEU A 432 -20.25 0.31 -14.42
CA LEU A 432 -21.29 -0.74 -14.32
C LEU A 432 -22.66 -0.23 -14.77
N ILE A 433 -23.01 1.03 -14.43
CA ILE A 433 -24.23 1.66 -14.93
C ILE A 433 -24.15 1.85 -16.45
N LEU A 434 -23.01 2.34 -16.96
CA LEU A 434 -22.80 2.55 -18.40
C LEU A 434 -22.98 1.25 -19.18
N LEU A 435 -22.37 0.15 -18.74
CA LEU A 435 -22.42 -1.15 -19.43
C LEU A 435 -23.83 -1.75 -19.53
N GLN A 436 -24.76 -1.33 -18.66
CA GLN A 436 -26.16 -1.76 -18.68
C GLN A 436 -27.04 -0.93 -19.63
N LEU A 437 -26.53 0.19 -20.18
CA LEU A 437 -27.32 1.03 -21.08
C LEU A 437 -27.53 0.36 -22.46
N PRO A 438 -28.70 0.59 -23.09
CA PRO A 438 -28.95 0.14 -24.45
C PRO A 438 -28.05 0.88 -25.46
N GLY A 439 -27.60 0.17 -26.51
CA GLY A 439 -26.76 0.76 -27.57
C GLY A 439 -25.26 0.88 -27.26
N ILE A 440 -24.80 0.34 -26.14
CA ILE A 440 -23.37 0.14 -25.84
C ILE A 440 -22.83 -1.02 -26.70
N PRO A 441 -21.65 -0.86 -27.33
CA PRO A 441 -21.03 -1.93 -28.11
C PRO A 441 -20.88 -3.23 -27.32
N TYR A 442 -21.21 -4.37 -27.94
CA TYR A 442 -21.17 -5.67 -27.27
C TYR A 442 -19.78 -6.02 -26.72
N ASN A 443 -18.70 -5.64 -27.43
CA ASN A 443 -17.31 -5.76 -26.97
C ASN A 443 -17.03 -5.09 -25.62
N LEU A 444 -17.74 -3.99 -25.31
CA LEU A 444 -17.60 -3.32 -24.01
C LEU A 444 -18.44 -4.01 -22.93
N ARG A 445 -19.60 -4.57 -23.29
CA ARG A 445 -20.48 -5.29 -22.38
C ARG A 445 -19.82 -6.58 -21.85
N GLU A 446 -19.07 -7.26 -22.70
CA GLU A 446 -18.39 -8.53 -22.40
C GLU A 446 -16.93 -8.31 -21.94
N LEU A 447 -16.51 -7.06 -21.76
CA LEU A 447 -15.14 -6.71 -21.40
C LEU A 447 -14.73 -7.25 -20.02
N LEU A 448 -15.59 -7.15 -19.02
CA LEU A 448 -15.23 -7.42 -17.62
C LEU A 448 -15.41 -8.89 -17.23
N LEU A 449 -14.49 -9.40 -16.41
CA LEU A 449 -14.57 -10.75 -15.84
C LEU A 449 -15.83 -10.94 -14.97
N GLY A 450 -16.39 -12.15 -15.02
CA GLY A 450 -17.48 -12.58 -14.14
C GLY A 450 -18.79 -11.83 -14.36
N GLU A 451 -19.19 -11.62 -15.62
CA GLU A 451 -20.45 -10.96 -16.00
C GLU A 451 -20.61 -9.54 -15.41
N SER A 452 -19.54 -8.72 -15.48
CA SER A 452 -19.50 -7.37 -14.87
C SER A 452 -19.45 -7.36 -13.34
N HIS A 453 -18.61 -8.22 -12.75
CA HIS A 453 -18.41 -8.25 -11.30
C HIS A 453 -17.85 -6.90 -10.76
N PRO A 454 -18.38 -6.34 -9.64
CA PRO A 454 -17.95 -5.03 -9.15
C PRO A 454 -16.47 -4.90 -8.81
N LEU A 455 -15.85 -5.98 -8.32
CA LEU A 455 -14.41 -6.00 -8.06
C LEU A 455 -13.61 -5.90 -9.36
N ALA A 456 -14.04 -6.57 -10.43
CA ALA A 456 -13.38 -6.49 -11.73
C ALA A 456 -13.48 -5.07 -12.29
N ALA A 457 -14.66 -4.43 -12.19
CA ALA A 457 -14.83 -3.02 -12.56
C ALA A 457 -13.94 -2.07 -11.73
N TRP A 458 -13.79 -2.33 -10.43
CA TRP A 458 -12.91 -1.55 -9.56
C TRP A 458 -11.44 -1.67 -9.96
N VAL A 459 -10.96 -2.89 -10.21
CA VAL A 459 -9.58 -3.13 -10.66
C VAL A 459 -9.35 -2.56 -12.07
N PHE A 460 -10.32 -2.66 -12.96
CA PHE A 460 -10.28 -2.02 -14.28
C PHE A 460 -10.08 -0.50 -14.15
N MET A 461 -10.86 0.16 -13.28
CA MET A 461 -10.69 1.59 -13.06
C MET A 461 -9.33 1.96 -12.47
N LEU A 462 -8.73 1.10 -11.64
CA LEU A 462 -7.34 1.28 -11.21
C LEU A 462 -6.38 1.20 -12.41
N ALA A 463 -6.61 0.29 -13.37
CA ALA A 463 -5.82 0.18 -14.60
C ALA A 463 -5.90 1.46 -15.45
N VAL A 464 -7.10 2.04 -15.62
CA VAL A 464 -7.29 3.27 -16.39
C VAL A 464 -6.67 4.48 -15.69
N LEU A 465 -6.87 4.62 -14.37
CA LEU A 465 -6.21 5.68 -13.58
C LEU A 465 -4.68 5.53 -13.58
N TRP A 466 -4.19 4.29 -13.67
CA TRP A 466 -2.76 3.98 -13.74
C TRP A 466 -2.10 4.54 -15.01
N ILE A 467 -2.83 4.76 -16.11
CA ILE A 467 -2.27 5.42 -17.31
C ILE A 467 -1.70 6.80 -16.94
N GLY A 468 -2.48 7.61 -16.24
CA GLY A 468 -2.03 8.91 -15.74
C GLY A 468 -1.03 8.81 -14.59
N ALA A 469 -1.26 7.91 -13.62
CA ALA A 469 -0.39 7.77 -12.45
C ALA A 469 1.01 7.24 -12.80
N GLY A 470 1.07 6.23 -13.67
CA GLY A 470 2.27 5.65 -14.24
C GLY A 470 3.04 6.66 -15.09
N ALA A 471 2.35 7.52 -15.85
CA ALA A 471 2.98 8.63 -16.57
C ALA A 471 3.60 9.67 -15.61
N ALA A 472 2.94 10.02 -14.50
CA ALA A 472 3.52 10.93 -13.50
C ALA A 472 4.79 10.34 -12.84
N TRP A 473 4.76 9.05 -12.53
CA TRP A 473 5.92 8.31 -12.01
C TRP A 473 7.07 8.28 -13.03
N MET A 474 6.76 7.96 -14.28
CA MET A 474 7.72 7.95 -15.38
C MET A 474 8.33 9.33 -15.62
N ALA A 475 7.51 10.40 -15.69
CA ALA A 475 7.95 11.78 -15.86
C ALA A 475 8.99 12.19 -14.81
N HIS A 476 8.78 11.79 -13.56
CA HIS A 476 9.73 12.04 -12.48
C HIS A 476 11.09 11.36 -12.69
N LEU A 477 11.09 10.10 -13.13
CA LEU A 477 12.31 9.33 -13.36
C LEU A 477 13.09 9.81 -14.57
N ILE A 478 12.42 10.06 -15.71
CA ILE A 478 13.09 10.52 -16.93
C ILE A 478 13.68 11.93 -16.77
N ASN A 479 13.06 12.79 -15.96
CA ASN A 479 13.61 14.11 -15.65
C ASN A 479 14.91 14.06 -14.84
N ARG A 480 15.11 13.01 -14.04
CA ARG A 480 16.33 12.80 -13.23
C ARG A 480 17.37 11.92 -13.92
N SER A 481 16.99 11.25 -15.00
CA SER A 481 17.85 10.32 -15.71
C SER A 481 18.96 11.05 -16.47
N ARG A 482 20.18 10.51 -16.38
CA ARG A 482 21.30 10.88 -17.24
C ARG A 482 21.25 10.22 -18.61
N TRP A 483 20.47 9.14 -18.74
CA TRP A 483 20.37 8.32 -19.95
C TRP A 483 18.89 8.14 -20.37
N PRO A 484 18.23 9.20 -20.88
CA PRO A 484 16.82 9.12 -21.29
C PRO A 484 16.52 8.00 -22.28
N ILE A 485 17.43 7.72 -23.22
CA ILE A 485 17.31 6.62 -24.19
C ILE A 485 17.07 5.25 -23.54
N LEU A 486 17.62 4.98 -22.34
CA LEU A 486 17.38 3.72 -21.61
C LEU A 486 16.26 3.87 -20.59
N SER A 487 16.14 5.01 -19.92
CA SER A 487 15.10 5.16 -18.90
C SER A 487 13.69 5.21 -19.49
N ILE A 488 13.48 5.87 -20.64
CA ILE A 488 12.16 5.96 -21.29
C ILE A 488 11.55 4.57 -21.55
N PRO A 489 12.19 3.66 -22.31
CA PRO A 489 11.61 2.36 -22.63
C PRO A 489 11.47 1.49 -21.38
N THR A 490 12.43 1.52 -20.46
CA THR A 490 12.37 0.69 -19.25
C THR A 490 11.24 1.12 -18.32
N THR A 491 11.05 2.43 -18.10
CA THR A 491 9.93 2.92 -17.28
C THR A 491 8.59 2.75 -17.98
N ALA A 492 8.52 2.92 -19.32
CA ALA A 492 7.30 2.67 -20.08
C ALA A 492 6.91 1.18 -20.01
N PHE A 493 7.88 0.27 -20.13
CA PHE A 493 7.66 -1.17 -19.98
C PHE A 493 7.16 -1.53 -18.59
N VAL A 494 7.79 -1.01 -17.52
CA VAL A 494 7.33 -1.24 -16.14
C VAL A 494 5.92 -0.70 -15.93
N ALA A 495 5.61 0.50 -16.42
CA ALA A 495 4.27 1.07 -16.36
C ALA A 495 3.25 0.20 -17.10
N ALA A 496 3.61 -0.32 -18.27
CA ALA A 496 2.79 -1.25 -19.03
C ALA A 496 2.58 -2.58 -18.28
N MET A 497 3.60 -3.13 -17.60
CA MET A 497 3.45 -4.39 -16.85
C MET A 497 2.48 -4.25 -15.68
N VAL A 498 2.51 -3.11 -14.98
CA VAL A 498 1.52 -2.83 -13.94
C VAL A 498 0.11 -2.71 -14.53
N SER A 499 -0.03 -2.03 -15.68
CA SER A 499 -1.33 -1.92 -16.36
C SER A 499 -1.83 -3.28 -16.83
N LEU A 500 -0.97 -4.09 -17.44
CA LEU A 500 -1.27 -5.44 -17.89
C LEU A 500 -1.72 -6.34 -16.74
N LEU A 501 -1.03 -6.30 -15.60
CA LEU A 501 -1.42 -7.04 -14.40
C LEU A 501 -2.82 -6.64 -13.91
N LEU A 502 -3.12 -5.34 -13.88
CA LEU A 502 -4.44 -4.84 -13.47
C LEU A 502 -5.51 -5.27 -14.49
N LEU A 503 -5.25 -5.18 -15.78
CA LEU A 503 -6.19 -5.61 -16.81
C LEU A 503 -6.43 -7.13 -16.75
N MET A 504 -5.39 -7.94 -16.57
CA MET A 504 -5.50 -9.39 -16.38
C MET A 504 -6.41 -9.80 -15.23
N LEU A 505 -6.51 -8.95 -14.21
CA LEU A 505 -7.37 -9.15 -13.03
C LEU A 505 -8.80 -8.63 -13.23
N SER A 506 -9.11 -7.99 -14.36
CA SER A 506 -10.38 -7.27 -14.56
C SER A 506 -11.08 -7.56 -15.88
N VAL A 507 -10.35 -7.95 -16.92
CA VAL A 507 -10.83 -8.07 -18.30
C VAL A 507 -10.70 -9.51 -18.80
N THR A 508 -11.60 -9.93 -19.68
CA THR A 508 -11.56 -11.25 -20.32
C THR A 508 -10.32 -11.43 -21.19
N GLN A 509 -9.85 -12.67 -21.34
CA GLN A 509 -8.68 -12.96 -22.17
C GLN A 509 -8.93 -12.67 -23.65
N GLU A 510 -10.14 -12.94 -24.13
CA GLU A 510 -10.57 -12.63 -25.49
C GLU A 510 -10.41 -11.14 -25.79
N SER A 511 -10.97 -10.26 -24.94
CA SER A 511 -10.82 -8.81 -25.11
C SER A 511 -9.37 -8.33 -25.06
N LEU A 512 -8.52 -8.94 -24.23
CA LEU A 512 -7.10 -8.58 -24.16
C LEU A 512 -6.33 -9.01 -25.42
N LEU A 513 -6.67 -10.17 -26.00
CA LEU A 513 -6.11 -10.67 -27.25
C LEU A 513 -6.62 -9.89 -28.46
N ASP A 514 -7.88 -9.45 -28.46
CA ASP A 514 -8.45 -8.62 -29.52
C ASP A 514 -7.71 -7.27 -29.66
N ILE A 515 -7.21 -6.75 -28.53
CA ILE A 515 -6.53 -5.46 -28.45
C ILE A 515 -5.02 -5.59 -28.66
N ALA A 516 -4.34 -6.50 -27.95
CA ALA A 516 -2.88 -6.68 -28.07
C ALA A 516 -2.45 -7.50 -29.31
N GLY A 517 -3.41 -8.25 -29.86
CA GLY A 517 -3.25 -9.16 -30.96
C GLY A 517 -2.71 -10.54 -30.60
N SER A 518 -2.94 -11.48 -31.52
CA SER A 518 -2.47 -12.86 -31.43
C SER A 518 -0.94 -12.93 -31.46
N THR A 519 -0.36 -13.85 -30.70
CA THR A 519 1.09 -14.09 -30.67
C THR A 519 1.53 -14.85 -31.91
N ASN A 520 2.30 -14.22 -32.79
CA ASN A 520 2.71 -14.79 -34.07
C ASN A 520 4.20 -14.64 -34.36
N LEU A 521 4.99 -14.14 -33.41
CA LEU A 521 6.42 -13.96 -33.59
C LEU A 521 7.10 -15.29 -33.98
N HIS A 522 6.69 -16.39 -33.37
CA HIS A 522 7.19 -17.73 -33.72
C HIS A 522 6.97 -18.05 -35.19
N TRP A 523 5.75 -17.87 -35.69
CA TRP A 523 5.41 -18.09 -37.09
C TRP A 523 6.18 -17.16 -38.03
N PHE A 524 6.28 -15.86 -37.72
CA PHE A 524 7.01 -14.92 -38.58
C PHE A 524 8.51 -15.25 -38.67
N VAL A 525 9.15 -15.59 -37.54
CA VAL A 525 10.57 -15.94 -37.52
C VAL A 525 10.81 -17.29 -38.21
N THR A 526 9.93 -18.28 -38.04
CA THR A 526 10.14 -19.63 -38.60
C THR A 526 9.69 -19.79 -40.06
N ASN A 527 8.60 -19.13 -40.48
CA ASN A 527 8.04 -19.25 -41.83
C ASN A 527 8.44 -18.10 -42.77
N LYS A 528 8.65 -16.88 -42.25
CA LYS A 528 9.05 -15.71 -43.07
C LYS A 528 10.51 -15.30 -42.91
N ASP A 529 11.26 -15.98 -42.04
CA ASP A 529 12.69 -15.76 -41.80
C ASP A 529 13.05 -14.28 -41.51
N ILE A 530 12.14 -13.56 -40.83
CA ILE A 530 12.25 -12.10 -40.66
C ILE A 530 13.52 -11.65 -39.90
N TRP A 531 14.09 -12.55 -39.09
CA TRP A 531 15.30 -12.31 -38.30
C TRP A 531 16.50 -13.15 -38.78
N GLY A 532 16.36 -13.79 -39.94
CA GLY A 532 17.38 -14.63 -40.56
C GLY A 532 17.55 -16.01 -39.94
N GLU A 533 18.30 -16.84 -40.66
CA GLU A 533 18.50 -18.26 -40.39
C GLU A 533 18.93 -18.61 -38.94
N PRO A 534 19.84 -17.87 -38.27
CA PRO A 534 20.22 -18.18 -36.90
C PRO A 534 19.05 -18.05 -35.91
N ALA A 535 18.21 -17.03 -36.08
CA ALA A 535 17.02 -16.83 -35.25
C ALA A 535 15.96 -17.87 -35.56
N ARG A 536 15.75 -18.21 -36.84
CA ARG A 536 14.86 -19.30 -37.25
C ARG A 536 15.22 -20.63 -36.61
N ASN A 537 16.50 -21.00 -36.61
CA ASN A 537 16.97 -22.24 -35.97
C ASN A 537 16.75 -22.23 -34.45
N LEU A 538 16.96 -21.08 -33.80
CA LEU A 538 16.66 -20.93 -32.37
C LEU A 538 15.16 -21.08 -32.07
N PHE A 539 14.31 -20.43 -32.87
CA PHE A 539 12.86 -20.49 -32.67
C PHE A 539 12.27 -21.87 -33.00
N LEU A 540 12.83 -22.61 -33.96
CA LEU A 540 12.47 -24.01 -34.21
C LEU A 540 12.85 -24.94 -33.05
N ALA A 541 13.84 -24.55 -32.23
CA ALA A 541 14.26 -25.29 -31.04
C ALA A 541 13.48 -24.92 -29.77
N VAL A 542 12.61 -23.91 -29.82
CA VAL A 542 11.83 -23.40 -28.68
C VAL A 542 10.35 -23.61 -28.96
N ASP A 543 9.61 -24.03 -27.93
CA ASP A 543 8.17 -24.20 -28.01
C ASP A 543 7.46 -22.86 -28.35
N PRO A 544 6.52 -22.84 -29.32
CA PRO A 544 5.77 -21.63 -29.69
C PRO A 544 5.09 -20.93 -28.51
N ASP A 545 4.62 -21.68 -27.52
CA ASP A 545 3.90 -21.14 -26.36
C ASP A 545 4.84 -20.39 -25.40
N VAL A 546 6.12 -20.78 -25.32
CA VAL A 546 7.15 -20.03 -24.58
C VAL A 546 7.44 -18.70 -25.27
N VAL A 547 7.50 -18.69 -26.60
CA VAL A 547 7.64 -17.44 -27.37
C VAL A 547 6.42 -16.56 -27.17
N ALA A 548 5.21 -17.13 -27.21
CA ALA A 548 3.96 -16.43 -26.97
C ALA A 548 3.89 -15.80 -25.57
N PHE A 549 4.39 -16.49 -24.54
CA PHE A 549 4.47 -15.97 -23.17
C PHE A 549 5.27 -14.66 -23.09
N VAL A 550 6.40 -14.56 -23.81
CA VAL A 550 7.24 -13.36 -23.84
C VAL A 550 6.67 -12.30 -24.79
N GLU A 551 6.12 -12.71 -25.93
CA GLU A 551 5.57 -11.82 -26.94
C GLU A 551 4.37 -11.02 -26.40
N ARG A 552 3.47 -11.64 -25.61
CA ARG A 552 2.26 -10.99 -25.06
C ARG A 552 2.58 -9.70 -24.28
N PRO A 553 3.43 -9.73 -23.23
CA PRO A 553 3.86 -8.52 -22.52
C PRO A 553 4.49 -7.47 -23.42
N VAL A 554 5.32 -7.88 -24.39
CA VAL A 554 6.03 -6.97 -25.29
C VAL A 554 5.05 -6.25 -26.23
N ARG A 555 4.11 -6.98 -26.84
CA ARG A 555 3.07 -6.39 -27.69
C ARG A 555 2.17 -5.44 -26.93
N TYR A 556 1.73 -5.86 -25.74
CA TYR A 556 0.94 -5.00 -24.87
C TYR A 556 1.72 -3.72 -24.49
N ALA A 557 3.00 -3.84 -24.13
CA ALA A 557 3.84 -2.69 -23.81
C ALA A 557 4.07 -1.78 -25.02
N ALA A 558 4.16 -2.34 -26.22
CA ALA A 558 4.27 -1.58 -27.47
C ALA A 558 2.97 -0.81 -27.78
N LEU A 559 1.80 -1.40 -27.51
CA LEU A 559 0.50 -0.73 -27.67
C LEU A 559 0.26 0.36 -26.62
N TYR A 560 0.60 0.07 -25.36
CA TYR A 560 0.46 0.98 -24.23
C TYR A 560 1.51 2.11 -24.24
N GLY A 561 2.70 1.83 -24.77
CA GLY A 561 3.88 2.68 -24.73
C GLY A 561 3.65 4.11 -25.25
N PRO A 562 3.11 4.32 -26.47
CA PRO A 562 2.95 5.65 -27.04
C PRO A 562 2.19 6.63 -26.13
N ILE A 563 1.01 6.25 -25.62
CA ILE A 563 0.21 7.14 -24.77
C ILE A 563 0.91 7.47 -23.45
N VAL A 564 1.54 6.50 -22.78
CA VAL A 564 2.24 6.76 -21.52
C VAL A 564 3.52 7.58 -21.73
N ILE A 565 4.22 7.38 -22.84
CA ILE A 565 5.40 8.16 -23.23
C ILE A 565 4.98 9.61 -23.48
N PHE A 566 3.95 9.87 -24.30
CA PHE A 566 3.49 11.24 -24.56
C PHE A 566 2.99 11.94 -23.29
N LEU A 567 2.22 11.27 -22.44
CA LEU A 567 1.80 11.80 -21.13
C LEU A 567 3.00 12.13 -20.24
N ALA A 568 4.00 11.26 -20.17
CA ALA A 568 5.19 11.48 -19.36
C ALA A 568 6.04 12.63 -19.90
N LEU A 569 6.19 12.77 -21.22
CA LEU A 569 6.89 13.89 -21.85
C LEU A 569 6.18 15.22 -21.60
N ALA A 570 4.85 15.26 -21.77
CA ALA A 570 4.04 16.46 -21.51
C ALA A 570 4.12 16.86 -20.03
N GLN A 571 3.99 15.90 -19.11
CA GLN A 571 4.11 16.14 -17.67
C GLN A 571 5.53 16.56 -17.28
N ALA A 572 6.56 15.98 -17.90
CA ALA A 572 7.95 16.37 -17.68
C ALA A 572 8.21 17.83 -18.10
N ALA A 573 7.67 18.25 -19.24
CA ALA A 573 7.73 19.64 -19.69
C ALA A 573 6.99 20.58 -18.73
N TRP A 574 5.81 20.18 -18.24
CA TRP A 574 5.06 20.96 -17.24
C TRP A 574 5.85 21.14 -15.94
N MET A 575 6.48 20.08 -15.43
CA MET A 575 7.32 20.16 -14.23
C MET A 575 8.48 21.16 -14.39
N GLN A 576 9.03 21.26 -15.59
CA GLN A 576 10.13 22.18 -15.88
C GLN A 576 9.67 23.64 -16.02
N LEU A 577 8.47 23.88 -16.58
CA LEU A 577 7.85 25.21 -16.64
C LEU A 577 7.56 25.80 -15.24
N GLN A 578 7.40 24.96 -14.23
CA GLN A 578 7.17 25.42 -12.84
C GLN A 578 8.45 25.86 -12.12
N ASN A 579 9.64 25.55 -12.68
CA ASN A 579 10.90 26.01 -12.10
C ASN A 579 11.12 27.49 -12.45
N GLN A 580 11.24 28.34 -11.43
CA GLN A 580 11.35 29.80 -11.60
C GLN A 580 12.55 30.24 -12.45
N ASP A 581 13.61 29.43 -12.51
CA ASP A 581 14.83 29.69 -13.28
C ASP A 581 14.76 29.19 -14.73
N SER A 582 13.68 28.51 -15.13
CA SER A 582 13.56 27.89 -16.46
C SER A 582 12.93 28.82 -17.48
N SER A 583 13.70 29.17 -18.53
CA SER A 583 13.17 29.87 -19.71
C SER A 583 12.36 28.92 -20.61
N VAL A 584 11.44 29.47 -21.43
CA VAL A 584 10.71 28.70 -22.46
C VAL A 584 11.68 27.97 -23.39
N ARG A 585 12.81 28.59 -23.73
CA ARG A 585 13.87 27.97 -24.54
C ARG A 585 14.47 26.75 -23.85
N THR A 586 14.71 26.82 -22.53
CA THR A 586 15.26 25.70 -21.74
C THR A 586 14.29 24.51 -21.66
N VAL A 587 12.99 24.79 -21.58
CA VAL A 587 11.95 23.75 -21.62
C VAL A 587 11.89 23.12 -23.02
N ALA A 588 11.89 23.94 -24.08
CA ALA A 588 11.84 23.46 -25.45
C ALA A 588 13.07 22.61 -25.81
N THR A 589 14.28 23.01 -25.40
CA THR A 589 15.50 22.20 -25.65
C THR A 589 15.48 20.89 -24.89
N ARG A 590 15.01 20.88 -23.64
CA ARG A 590 14.91 19.65 -22.85
C ARG A 590 13.84 18.71 -23.39
N LEU A 591 12.67 19.23 -23.76
CA LEU A 591 11.62 18.45 -24.39
C LEU A 591 12.08 17.87 -25.74
N GLY A 592 12.77 18.68 -26.55
CA GLY A 592 13.38 18.21 -27.80
C GLY A 592 14.39 17.08 -27.56
N TRP A 593 15.23 17.20 -26.53
CA TRP A 593 16.14 16.13 -26.12
C TRP A 593 15.40 14.85 -25.69
N LEU A 594 14.37 14.96 -24.84
CA LEU A 594 13.59 13.80 -24.42
C LEU A 594 12.85 13.15 -25.59
N MET A 595 12.28 13.96 -26.50
CA MET A 595 11.60 13.48 -27.70
C MET A 595 12.55 12.75 -28.65
N LEU A 596 13.76 13.30 -28.87
CA LEU A 596 14.80 12.64 -29.68
C LEU A 596 15.17 11.26 -29.10
N ASN A 597 15.20 11.14 -27.78
CA ASN A 597 15.48 9.88 -27.10
C ASN A 597 14.25 8.94 -27.05
N ALA A 598 13.03 9.46 -27.19
CA ALA A 598 11.79 8.68 -27.23
C ALA A 598 11.49 8.14 -28.64
N LEU A 599 11.91 8.87 -29.69
CA LEU A 599 11.57 8.57 -31.07
C LEU A 599 11.93 7.14 -31.51
N PRO A 600 13.12 6.58 -31.24
CA PRO A 600 13.43 5.20 -31.61
C PRO A 600 12.47 4.18 -30.99
N TRP A 601 11.99 4.46 -29.78
CA TRP A 601 11.07 3.59 -29.05
C TRP A 601 9.63 3.73 -29.54
N LEU A 602 9.19 4.94 -29.90
CA LEU A 602 7.91 5.15 -30.55
C LEU A 602 7.86 4.45 -31.91
N LEU A 603 8.95 4.50 -32.68
CA LEU A 603 9.06 3.76 -33.95
C LEU A 603 9.10 2.24 -33.73
N LEU A 604 9.76 1.76 -32.66
CA LEU A 604 9.73 0.35 -32.30
C LEU A 604 8.31 -0.09 -31.91
N CYS A 605 7.58 0.71 -31.13
CA CYS A 605 6.18 0.46 -30.78
C CYS A 605 5.31 0.36 -32.04
N LYS A 606 5.47 1.31 -32.96
CA LYS A 606 4.79 1.32 -34.26
C LYS A 606 5.09 0.04 -35.04
N THR A 607 6.36 -0.35 -35.11
CA THR A 607 6.79 -1.56 -35.83
C THR A 607 6.14 -2.81 -35.25
N ILE A 608 6.13 -2.96 -33.93
CA ILE A 608 5.55 -4.13 -33.26
C ILE A 608 4.02 -4.17 -33.39
N VAL A 609 3.35 -3.03 -33.21
CA VAL A 609 1.87 -2.95 -33.13
C VAL A 609 1.22 -2.93 -34.51
N PHE A 610 1.86 -2.32 -35.50
CA PHE A 610 1.27 -2.10 -36.82
C PHE A 610 1.99 -2.90 -37.90
N ASP A 611 3.32 -2.76 -38.04
CA ASP A 611 4.04 -3.37 -39.17
C ASP A 611 4.17 -4.89 -39.01
N TRP A 612 4.27 -5.38 -37.77
CA TRP A 612 4.31 -6.81 -37.41
C TRP A 612 3.00 -7.27 -36.75
N SER A 613 1.92 -6.49 -36.90
CA SER A 613 0.62 -6.90 -36.43
C SER A 613 0.11 -8.12 -37.20
N SER A 614 -0.57 -8.97 -36.46
CA SER A 614 -1.15 -10.23 -36.93
C SER A 614 -2.66 -10.27 -36.71
N THR A 615 -3.27 -9.13 -36.36
CA THR A 615 -4.71 -9.03 -36.22
C THR A 615 -5.27 -8.43 -37.48
N ASP A 616 -6.31 -9.07 -37.98
CA ASP A 616 -7.11 -8.52 -39.07
C ASP A 616 -7.69 -7.16 -38.63
N ASN A 617 -8.13 -7.03 -37.36
CA ASN A 617 -8.69 -5.79 -36.84
C ASN A 617 -7.72 -4.58 -36.94
N LEU A 618 -6.45 -4.68 -36.55
CA LEU A 618 -5.53 -3.52 -36.65
C LEU A 618 -5.10 -3.26 -38.10
N ASN A 619 -4.86 -4.33 -38.86
CA ASN A 619 -4.41 -4.24 -40.25
C ASN A 619 -5.49 -3.75 -41.22
N GLU A 620 -6.77 -3.95 -40.89
CA GLU A 620 -7.95 -3.49 -41.63
C GLU A 620 -8.44 -2.11 -41.17
N LEU A 621 -8.37 -1.79 -39.87
CA LEU A 621 -8.88 -0.50 -39.37
C LEU A 621 -7.97 0.69 -39.66
N ILE A 622 -6.66 0.48 -39.78
CA ILE A 622 -5.72 1.59 -39.87
C ILE A 622 -5.44 1.90 -41.34
N THR A 623 -5.58 3.18 -41.70
CA THR A 623 -5.34 3.64 -43.06
C THR A 623 -3.89 3.40 -43.47
N ARG A 624 -3.68 2.65 -44.56
CA ARG A 624 -2.33 2.38 -45.10
C ARG A 624 -1.81 3.52 -45.95
N GLU A 625 -2.67 4.18 -46.72
CA GLU A 625 -2.33 5.31 -47.58
C GLU A 625 -3.12 6.53 -47.13
N GLY A 626 -2.58 7.26 -46.15
CA GLY A 626 -3.22 8.46 -45.62
C GLY A 626 -2.80 9.74 -46.33
N LEU A 627 -3.37 10.85 -45.88
CA LEU A 627 -3.11 12.18 -46.41
C LEU A 627 -1.60 12.52 -46.30
N PHE A 628 -1.06 13.19 -47.32
CA PHE A 628 0.37 13.52 -47.43
C PHE A 628 1.33 12.32 -47.55
N GLY A 629 0.82 11.12 -47.86
CA GLY A 629 1.63 9.90 -47.95
C GLY A 629 2.07 9.38 -46.58
N LEU A 630 1.45 9.86 -45.50
CA LEU A 630 1.63 9.34 -44.16
C LEU A 630 0.65 8.20 -43.91
N HIS A 631 1.11 7.15 -43.24
CA HIS A 631 0.23 6.08 -42.77
C HIS A 631 -0.66 6.59 -41.61
N GLY A 632 -1.83 5.97 -41.43
CA GLY A 632 -2.84 6.35 -40.43
C GLY A 632 -2.33 6.30 -38.98
N ASP A 633 -1.37 5.43 -38.68
CA ASP A 633 -0.73 5.30 -37.38
C ASP A 633 -0.02 6.58 -36.90
N TYR A 634 0.53 7.39 -37.81
CA TYR A 634 1.09 8.69 -37.46
C TYR A 634 0.03 9.69 -36.98
N PHE A 635 -1.17 9.66 -37.58
CA PHE A 635 -2.30 10.48 -37.13
C PHE A 635 -2.81 10.02 -35.76
N LEU A 636 -2.85 8.71 -35.52
CA LEU A 636 -3.19 8.15 -34.20
C LEU A 636 -2.15 8.52 -33.12
N TYR A 637 -0.86 8.59 -33.46
CA TYR A 637 0.17 9.06 -32.53
C TYR A 637 0.03 10.55 -32.22
N ALA A 638 -0.29 11.37 -33.24
CA ALA A 638 -0.59 12.78 -33.03
C ALA A 638 -1.84 12.98 -32.15
N LEU A 639 -2.87 12.13 -32.32
CA LEU A 639 -4.06 12.11 -31.47
C LEU A 639 -3.68 11.78 -30.02
N MET A 640 -2.89 10.73 -29.78
CA MET A 640 -2.43 10.38 -28.42
C MET A 640 -1.62 11.51 -27.78
N ALA A 641 -0.76 12.19 -28.56
CA ALA A 641 -0.01 13.34 -28.08
C ALA A 641 -0.91 14.54 -27.71
N LEU A 642 -1.96 14.81 -28.51
CA LEU A 642 -2.95 15.84 -28.22
C LEU A 642 -3.71 15.54 -26.91
N LEU A 643 -4.22 14.32 -26.75
CA LEU A 643 -4.90 13.88 -25.52
C LEU A 643 -3.97 13.96 -24.30
N ALA A 644 -2.68 13.64 -24.48
CA ALA A 644 -1.69 13.71 -23.41
C ALA A 644 -1.46 15.15 -22.92
N VAL A 645 -1.32 16.11 -23.85
CA VAL A 645 -1.15 17.52 -23.51
C VAL A 645 -2.40 18.06 -22.81
N ASP A 646 -3.60 17.74 -23.32
CA ASP A 646 -4.86 18.16 -22.73
C ASP A 646 -5.03 17.64 -21.29
N ALA A 647 -4.76 16.35 -21.08
CA ALA A 647 -4.81 15.74 -19.75
C ALA A 647 -3.84 16.39 -18.74
N VAL A 648 -2.63 16.76 -19.18
CA VAL A 648 -1.64 17.46 -18.34
C VAL A 648 -2.11 18.87 -17.98
N LEU A 649 -2.74 19.60 -18.91
CA LEU A 649 -3.29 20.93 -18.64
C LEU A 649 -4.41 20.85 -17.60
N ILE A 650 -5.35 19.92 -17.74
CA ILE A 650 -6.44 19.71 -16.77
C ILE A 650 -5.89 19.28 -15.41
N ALA A 651 -4.96 18.30 -15.38
CA ALA A 651 -4.39 17.77 -14.14
C ALA A 651 -3.73 18.86 -13.29
N ASN A 652 -3.11 19.84 -13.94
CA ASN A 652 -2.34 20.90 -13.30
C ASN A 652 -3.07 22.25 -13.23
N ALA A 653 -4.36 22.31 -13.57
CA ALA A 653 -5.19 23.50 -13.44
C ALA A 653 -5.55 23.80 -11.97
N HIS A 654 -4.70 24.55 -11.26
CA HIS A 654 -4.87 24.85 -9.84
C HIS A 654 -5.63 26.15 -9.54
N SER A 655 -5.78 27.04 -10.52
CA SER A 655 -6.49 28.32 -10.38
C SER A 655 -7.74 28.34 -11.25
N ARG A 656 -8.74 29.16 -10.90
CA ARG A 656 -9.96 29.32 -11.71
C ARG A 656 -9.64 29.71 -13.16
N ARG A 657 -8.67 30.61 -13.35
CA ARG A 657 -8.21 31.03 -14.69
C ARG A 657 -7.57 29.87 -15.46
N ALA A 658 -6.67 29.11 -14.81
CA ALA A 658 -6.04 27.96 -15.45
C ALA A 658 -7.06 26.85 -15.80
N ALA A 659 -8.07 26.64 -14.95
CA ALA A 659 -9.15 25.69 -15.22
C ALA A 659 -10.01 26.11 -16.42
N LEU A 660 -10.37 27.40 -16.51
CA LEU A 660 -11.10 27.92 -17.67
C LEU A 660 -10.29 27.79 -18.97
N ILE A 661 -8.99 28.09 -18.91
CA ILE A 661 -8.10 27.92 -20.08
C ILE A 661 -8.01 26.44 -20.46
N ALA A 662 -7.81 25.55 -19.50
CA ALA A 662 -7.73 24.11 -19.76
C ALA A 662 -9.02 23.60 -20.41
N VAL A 663 -10.19 23.92 -19.86
CA VAL A 663 -11.50 23.55 -20.43
C VAL A 663 -11.69 24.11 -21.84
N LEU A 664 -11.31 25.37 -22.07
CA LEU A 664 -11.38 25.97 -23.40
C LEU A 664 -10.47 25.22 -24.40
N VAL A 665 -9.25 24.89 -24.00
CA VAL A 665 -8.31 24.11 -24.82
C VAL A 665 -8.89 22.72 -25.09
N SER A 666 -9.48 22.04 -24.10
CA SER A 666 -10.11 20.74 -24.30
C SER A 666 -11.25 20.82 -25.32
N ILE A 667 -12.13 21.82 -25.22
CA ILE A 667 -13.22 22.03 -26.19
C ILE A 667 -12.66 22.28 -27.59
N LEU A 668 -11.66 23.15 -27.71
CA LEU A 668 -11.02 23.46 -29.00
C LEU A 668 -10.21 22.28 -29.57
N SER A 669 -9.82 21.32 -28.73
CA SER A 669 -9.12 20.12 -29.17
C SER A 669 -10.05 19.07 -29.80
N ILE A 670 -11.37 19.11 -29.52
CA ILE A 670 -12.33 18.12 -30.03
C ILE A 670 -12.34 18.03 -31.56
N PRO A 671 -12.47 19.14 -32.33
CA PRO A 671 -12.50 19.05 -33.80
C PRO A 671 -11.19 18.53 -34.37
N LEU A 672 -10.05 18.93 -33.78
CA LEU A 672 -8.74 18.45 -34.21
C LEU A 672 -8.57 16.96 -33.89
N ALA A 673 -9.01 16.52 -32.71
CA ALA A 673 -8.94 15.13 -32.28
C ALA A 673 -9.85 14.24 -33.16
N TRP A 674 -11.05 14.71 -33.49
CA TRP A 674 -11.95 14.04 -34.44
C TRP A 674 -11.29 13.88 -35.81
N TRP A 675 -10.73 14.97 -36.35
CA TRP A 675 -10.03 14.94 -37.63
C TRP A 675 -8.83 13.97 -37.62
N LEU A 676 -8.04 13.95 -36.55
CA LEU A 676 -6.92 13.00 -36.41
C LEU A 676 -7.38 11.54 -36.31
N LEU A 677 -8.51 11.29 -35.64
CA LEU A 677 -9.11 9.95 -35.56
C LEU A 677 -9.57 9.47 -36.94
N ASP A 678 -10.32 10.33 -37.64
CA ASP A 678 -10.87 10.07 -38.97
C ASP A 678 -9.74 9.76 -39.97
N GLN A 679 -8.69 10.57 -40.01
CA GLN A 679 -7.53 10.32 -40.88
C GLN A 679 -6.67 9.12 -40.48
N GLY A 680 -6.75 8.70 -39.21
CA GLY A 680 -6.03 7.53 -38.71
C GLY A 680 -6.69 6.21 -39.05
N LEU A 681 -8.00 6.22 -39.33
CA LEU A 681 -8.81 5.01 -39.52
C LEU A 681 -9.31 4.90 -40.97
N ALA A 682 -9.51 3.66 -41.43
CA ALA A 682 -9.89 3.38 -42.81
C ALA A 682 -11.30 3.88 -43.12
N ASP A 683 -11.45 4.56 -44.25
CA ASP A 683 -12.74 5.08 -44.72
C ASP A 683 -13.76 3.97 -45.03
N GLN A 684 -13.27 2.82 -45.49
CA GLN A 684 -14.08 1.64 -45.80
C GLN A 684 -13.39 0.36 -45.30
N VAL A 685 -14.09 -0.34 -44.43
CA VAL A 685 -13.76 -1.67 -43.92
C VAL A 685 -14.85 -2.62 -44.39
N GLU A 686 -14.46 -3.68 -45.11
CA GLU A 686 -15.37 -4.73 -45.56
C GLU A 686 -15.23 -5.96 -44.65
N LYS A 687 -16.27 -6.25 -43.86
CA LYS A 687 -16.25 -7.39 -42.93
C LYS A 687 -17.62 -8.06 -42.87
N TYR A 688 -17.65 -9.38 -43.00
CA TYR A 688 -18.88 -10.19 -42.97
C TYR A 688 -19.93 -9.78 -44.02
N GLY A 689 -19.50 -9.27 -45.18
CA GLY A 689 -20.39 -8.80 -46.26
C GLY A 689 -21.03 -7.43 -46.02
N LEU A 690 -20.55 -6.69 -45.02
CA LEU A 690 -20.98 -5.32 -44.70
C LEU A 690 -19.80 -4.35 -44.90
N THR A 691 -20.10 -3.13 -45.37
CA THR A 691 -19.12 -2.05 -45.54
C THR A 691 -19.43 -0.89 -44.60
N PHE A 692 -18.46 -0.50 -43.78
CA PHE A 692 -18.57 0.60 -42.82
C PHE A 692 -17.20 1.25 -42.61
N SER A 693 -17.14 2.46 -42.03
CA SER A 693 -15.85 3.11 -41.73
C SER A 693 -15.20 2.56 -40.45
N GLY A 694 -13.89 2.73 -40.31
CA GLY A 694 -13.16 2.37 -39.10
C GLY A 694 -13.65 3.13 -37.85
N VAL A 695 -14.11 4.37 -38.02
CA VAL A 695 -14.75 5.14 -36.93
C VAL A 695 -16.06 4.49 -36.50
N GLN A 696 -16.88 4.03 -37.44
CA GLN A 696 -18.11 3.29 -37.15
C GLN A 696 -17.81 1.95 -36.46
N PHE A 697 -16.73 1.27 -36.83
CA PHE A 697 -16.31 0.05 -36.14
C PHE A 697 -15.99 0.27 -34.66
N LEU A 698 -15.35 1.39 -34.32
CA LEU A 698 -14.97 1.71 -32.94
C LEU A 698 -16.13 2.28 -32.10
N LEU A 699 -16.95 3.15 -32.68
CA LEU A 699 -17.94 3.93 -31.94
C LEU A 699 -19.39 3.47 -32.17
N GLY A 700 -19.64 2.65 -33.19
CA GLY A 700 -20.97 2.10 -33.50
C GLY A 700 -21.42 1.03 -32.51
N PRO A 701 -22.74 0.83 -32.32
CA PRO A 701 -23.28 -0.21 -31.45
C PRO A 701 -23.03 -1.62 -32.02
N ASP A 702 -23.22 -1.77 -33.34
CA ASP A 702 -22.94 -2.98 -34.10
C ASP A 702 -22.58 -2.64 -35.57
N ARG A 703 -22.39 -3.67 -36.40
CA ARG A 703 -21.92 -3.56 -37.79
C ARG A 703 -23.06 -3.36 -38.79
N SER A 704 -24.30 -3.62 -38.38
CA SER A 704 -25.51 -3.54 -39.21
C SER A 704 -26.26 -2.22 -39.04
N ASP A 705 -26.20 -1.62 -37.86
CA ASP A 705 -26.93 -0.42 -37.47
C ASP A 705 -25.96 0.79 -37.46
N LEU A 706 -25.81 1.39 -38.65
CA LEU A 706 -24.87 2.49 -38.88
C LEU A 706 -25.38 3.78 -38.25
N LEU A 707 -24.49 4.54 -37.61
CA LEU A 707 -24.83 5.79 -36.95
C LEU A 707 -24.59 6.97 -37.89
N SER A 708 -25.29 8.08 -37.66
CA SER A 708 -24.96 9.34 -38.32
C SER A 708 -23.61 9.88 -37.83
N GLU A 709 -22.95 10.68 -38.65
CA GLU A 709 -21.68 11.33 -38.31
C GLU A 709 -21.81 12.19 -37.04
N GLU A 710 -22.94 12.88 -36.85
CA GLU A 710 -23.24 13.64 -35.63
C GLU A 710 -23.30 12.76 -34.38
N ALA A 711 -23.88 11.56 -34.49
CA ALA A 711 -23.95 10.60 -33.39
C ALA A 711 -22.58 10.00 -33.08
N LEU A 712 -21.76 9.72 -34.10
CA LEU A 712 -20.37 9.29 -33.92
C LEU A 712 -19.52 10.37 -33.26
N LEU A 713 -19.65 11.62 -33.69
CA LEU A 713 -18.98 12.76 -33.09
C LEU A 713 -19.39 12.95 -31.62
N ALA A 714 -20.69 12.83 -31.30
CA ALA A 714 -21.17 12.90 -29.92
C ALA A 714 -20.58 11.78 -29.04
N ARG A 715 -20.48 10.55 -29.56
CA ARG A 715 -19.81 9.44 -28.86
C ARG A 715 -18.31 9.70 -28.69
N TRP A 716 -17.65 10.25 -29.71
CA TRP A 716 -16.24 10.65 -29.63
C TRP A 716 -15.99 11.71 -28.56
N VAL A 717 -16.84 12.73 -28.46
CA VAL A 717 -16.77 13.75 -27.40
C VAL A 717 -16.81 13.10 -26.02
N ALA A 718 -17.69 12.11 -25.81
CA ALA A 718 -17.76 11.38 -24.56
C ALA A 718 -16.49 10.56 -24.28
N VAL A 719 -15.98 9.83 -25.29
CA VAL A 719 -14.74 9.02 -25.18
C VAL A 719 -13.53 9.89 -24.88
N GLN A 720 -13.33 10.97 -25.63
CA GLN A 720 -12.25 11.92 -25.42
C GLN A 720 -12.32 12.55 -24.03
N THR A 721 -13.50 13.03 -23.62
CA THR A 721 -13.69 13.63 -22.30
C THR A 721 -13.38 12.64 -21.19
N ALA A 722 -13.87 11.40 -21.28
CA ALA A 722 -13.60 10.35 -20.30
C ALA A 722 -12.10 10.01 -20.24
N ALA A 723 -11.44 9.85 -21.39
CA ALA A 723 -10.01 9.55 -21.47
C ALA A 723 -9.17 10.66 -20.82
N VAL A 724 -9.37 11.91 -21.25
CA VAL A 724 -8.63 13.08 -20.73
C VAL A 724 -8.85 13.23 -19.23
N MET A 725 -10.10 13.13 -18.74
CA MET A 725 -10.40 13.25 -17.31
C MET A 725 -9.73 12.13 -16.50
N THR A 726 -9.78 10.89 -16.96
CA THR A 726 -9.20 9.77 -16.21
C THR A 726 -7.68 9.83 -16.17
N PHE A 727 -7.03 10.20 -17.28
CA PHE A 727 -5.59 10.46 -17.32
C PHE A 727 -5.21 11.64 -16.41
N ALA A 728 -5.99 12.72 -16.45
CA ALA A 728 -5.76 13.91 -15.64
C ALA A 728 -5.91 13.62 -14.13
N PHE A 729 -6.92 12.84 -13.72
CA PHE A 729 -7.09 12.40 -12.34
C PHE A 729 -5.93 11.52 -11.88
N GLY A 730 -5.53 10.52 -12.69
CA GLY A 730 -4.37 9.68 -12.42
C GLY A 730 -3.09 10.50 -12.21
N LEU A 731 -2.81 11.44 -13.13
CA LEU A 731 -1.70 12.38 -13.03
C LEU A 731 -1.78 13.22 -11.75
N ARG A 732 -2.94 13.80 -11.45
CA ARG A 732 -3.15 14.71 -10.30
C ARG A 732 -3.00 14.01 -8.97
N LEU A 733 -3.47 12.76 -8.85
CA LEU A 733 -3.35 11.96 -7.64
C LEU A 733 -1.90 11.51 -7.40
N ALA A 734 -1.17 11.16 -8.46
CA ALA A 734 0.19 10.65 -8.36
C ALA A 734 1.27 11.73 -8.27
N SER A 735 1.08 12.88 -8.93
CA SER A 735 2.09 13.94 -9.02
C SER A 735 2.63 14.43 -7.67
N PRO A 736 1.81 14.60 -6.60
CA PRO A 736 2.32 15.00 -5.28
C PRO A 736 3.21 13.96 -4.59
N ILE A 737 3.16 12.69 -4.99
CA ILE A 737 4.04 11.63 -4.48
C ILE A 737 5.47 11.84 -4.98
N PHE A 738 5.59 12.26 -6.24
CA PHE A 738 6.87 12.29 -6.95
C PHE A 738 7.44 13.71 -7.10
N THR A 739 6.62 14.75 -7.02
CA THR A 739 7.11 16.13 -6.99
C THR A 739 7.40 16.56 -5.55
N PRO A 740 8.64 16.93 -5.19
CA PRO A 740 8.90 17.53 -3.89
C PRO A 740 8.04 18.80 -3.78
N ALA A 741 7.33 18.96 -2.67
CA ALA A 741 6.51 20.14 -2.42
C ALA A 741 7.42 21.39 -2.33
N ALA A 742 7.63 22.07 -3.46
CA ALA A 742 8.21 23.42 -3.50
C ALA A 742 7.32 24.47 -2.77
N ARG A 743 6.16 24.06 -2.23
CA ARG A 743 5.19 24.91 -1.53
C ARG A 743 5.31 24.92 0.00
N SER A 744 6.43 24.46 0.57
CA SER A 744 6.74 24.68 1.99
C SER A 744 7.54 25.96 2.27
N ALA A 745 8.08 26.64 1.24
CA ALA A 745 8.88 27.84 1.43
C ALA A 745 8.05 29.12 1.67
N ASN A 746 6.72 29.09 1.45
CA ASN A 746 5.89 30.30 1.49
C ASN A 746 4.61 30.22 2.34
N ARG A 747 4.47 29.17 3.16
CA ARG A 747 3.44 29.07 4.21
C ARG A 747 4.11 28.75 5.53
N GLY A 748 4.66 29.79 6.14
CA GLY A 748 5.40 29.68 7.40
C GLY A 748 6.31 30.86 7.68
N ARG A 749 5.95 32.07 7.24
CA ARG A 749 6.49 33.31 7.82
C ARG A 749 5.69 33.63 9.09
N THR A 750 5.63 32.66 9.99
CA THR A 750 5.24 32.82 11.38
C THR A 750 6.39 32.23 12.17
N SER A 751 7.18 33.14 12.73
CA SER A 751 8.33 32.89 13.58
C SER A 751 7.96 31.91 14.69
N THR A 752 8.35 30.65 14.54
CA THR A 752 8.47 29.71 15.66
C THR A 752 9.91 29.24 15.67
N ASN A 753 10.73 29.96 16.44
CA ASN A 753 12.09 29.58 16.79
C ASN A 753 12.05 28.20 17.45
N THR A 754 12.35 27.15 16.70
CA THR A 754 12.58 25.82 17.26
C THR A 754 14.09 25.62 17.36
N ILE A 755 14.60 25.80 18.58
CA ILE A 755 15.97 25.44 18.94
C ILE A 755 16.09 23.93 18.82
N SER A 756 16.90 23.45 17.88
CA SER A 756 17.22 22.03 17.74
C SER A 756 18.29 21.65 18.78
N PRO A 757 18.06 20.67 19.66
CA PRO A 757 19.04 20.29 20.67
C PRO A 757 20.00 19.28 20.05
N ASN A 758 20.94 19.74 19.22
CA ASN A 758 22.05 18.89 18.79
C ASN A 758 23.39 19.56 19.12
N ARG A 759 24.04 19.03 20.14
CA ARG A 759 25.36 19.43 20.64
C ARG A 759 26.38 19.32 19.50
N ARG A 760 26.84 20.48 18.98
CA ARG A 760 28.23 20.77 18.51
C ARG A 760 28.36 22.03 17.65
N HIS A 761 27.25 22.68 17.26
CA HIS A 761 27.31 23.98 16.58
C HIS A 761 26.50 25.02 17.35
N ALA A 762 27.11 26.18 17.58
CA ALA A 762 26.49 27.31 18.26
C ALA A 762 25.23 27.76 17.49
N PRO A 763 24.08 28.01 18.16
CA PRO A 763 22.84 28.33 17.48
C PRO A 763 22.99 29.61 16.64
N VAL A 764 22.75 29.50 15.33
CA VAL A 764 22.69 30.67 14.43
C VAL A 764 21.27 31.23 14.49
N ILE A 765 21.14 32.43 15.06
CA ILE A 765 19.88 33.17 15.17
C ILE A 765 19.92 34.33 14.18
N THR A 766 18.88 34.47 13.37
CA THR A 766 18.71 35.65 12.53
C THR A 766 18.13 36.78 13.37
N VAL A 767 18.89 37.87 13.53
CA VAL A 767 18.47 39.06 14.27
C VAL A 767 18.06 40.13 13.26
N ASN A 768 16.88 40.70 13.46
CA ASN A 768 16.41 41.83 12.67
C ASN A 768 16.81 43.13 13.40
N LEU A 769 17.73 43.92 12.83
CA LEU A 769 18.18 45.21 13.38
C LEU A 769 17.60 46.37 12.57
N THR A 770 17.44 47.54 13.18
CA THR A 770 17.10 48.79 12.49
C THR A 770 18.35 49.37 11.83
N GLU A 771 18.19 50.25 10.83
CA GLU A 771 19.32 50.90 10.13
C GLU A 771 20.26 51.62 11.12
N HIS A 772 19.71 52.41 12.06
CA HIS A 772 20.47 53.07 13.12
C HIS A 772 21.27 52.12 14.02
N GLN A 773 20.72 50.94 14.33
CA GLN A 773 21.42 49.93 15.13
C GLN A 773 22.52 49.23 14.35
N LEU A 774 22.32 49.06 13.04
CA LEU A 774 23.32 48.49 12.16
C LEU A 774 24.51 49.45 12.00
N ASP A 775 24.23 50.73 11.74
CA ASP A 775 25.27 51.76 11.60
C ASP A 775 26.12 51.90 12.87
N PHE A 776 25.48 51.91 14.05
CA PHE A 776 26.19 51.91 15.32
C PHE A 776 27.06 50.66 15.49
N LEU A 777 26.54 49.48 15.15
CA LEU A 777 27.27 48.24 15.26
C LEU A 777 28.46 48.18 14.28
N GLU A 778 28.32 48.75 13.08
CA GLU A 778 29.40 48.91 12.10
C GLU A 778 30.50 49.84 12.63
N GLN A 779 30.13 50.97 13.25
CA GLN A 779 31.09 51.89 13.87
C GLN A 779 31.86 51.25 15.03
N VAL A 780 31.17 50.52 15.92
CA VAL A 780 31.81 49.80 17.02
C VAL A 780 32.73 48.69 16.50
N ALA A 781 32.31 47.98 15.44
CA ALA A 781 33.12 46.95 14.80
C ALA A 781 34.41 47.54 14.19
N GLU A 782 34.31 48.68 13.51
CA GLU A 782 35.44 49.36 12.90
C GLU A 782 36.42 49.90 13.96
N GLN A 783 35.92 50.54 15.03
CA GLN A 783 36.75 51.06 16.12
C GLN A 783 37.50 49.96 16.88
N LEU A 784 36.90 48.78 17.03
CA LEU A 784 37.50 47.64 17.73
C LEU A 784 38.29 46.70 16.81
N GLY A 785 38.30 46.94 15.49
CA GLY A 785 38.92 46.05 14.51
C GLY A 785 38.29 44.65 14.46
N LEU A 786 36.97 44.56 14.71
CA LEU A 786 36.20 43.32 14.77
C LEU A 786 35.24 43.21 13.58
N ASP A 787 34.74 42.00 13.30
CA ASP A 787 33.58 41.84 12.43
C ASP A 787 32.27 42.16 13.19
N LEU A 788 31.19 42.48 12.45
CA LEU A 788 29.88 42.80 13.03
C LEU A 788 29.37 41.76 14.04
N ARG A 789 29.70 40.49 13.80
CA ARG A 789 29.32 39.38 14.67
C ARG A 789 30.06 39.44 16.01
N SER A 790 31.37 39.63 15.98
CA SER A 790 32.20 39.69 17.20
C SER A 790 31.94 40.96 17.98
N ALA A 791 31.66 42.08 17.31
CA ALA A 791 31.24 43.32 17.95
C ALA A 791 29.94 43.13 18.74
N LEU A 792 28.91 42.53 18.11
CA LEU A 792 27.64 42.28 18.78
C LEU A 792 27.77 41.29 19.94
N GLN A 793 28.58 40.23 19.79
CA GLN A 793 28.83 39.29 20.89
C GLN A 793 29.46 39.98 22.09
N ARG A 794 30.39 40.90 21.86
CA ARG A 794 31.08 41.65 22.93
C ARG A 794 30.16 42.64 23.63
N ILE A 795 29.25 43.28 22.88
CA ILE A 795 28.18 44.11 23.45
C ILE A 795 27.21 43.26 24.28
N LEU A 796 26.82 42.08 23.79
CA LEU A 796 25.95 41.19 24.56
C LEU A 796 26.62 40.66 25.83
N ASP A 797 27.93 40.38 25.78
CA ASP A 797 28.71 40.02 26.98
C ASP A 797 28.67 41.17 28.00
N SER A 798 28.94 42.41 27.59
CA SER A 798 28.91 43.55 28.52
C SER A 798 27.53 43.81 29.11
N VAL A 799 26.48 43.70 28.29
CA VAL A 799 25.09 43.93 28.75
C VAL A 799 24.62 42.80 29.67
N LEU A 800 24.97 41.54 29.40
CA LEU A 800 24.51 40.39 30.18
C LEU A 800 25.32 40.13 31.45
N ASP A 801 26.51 40.70 31.57
CA ASP A 801 27.39 40.59 32.75
C ASP A 801 27.08 41.62 33.85
N GLU A 802 26.22 42.62 33.59
CA GLU A 802 25.75 43.53 34.64
C GLU A 802 24.88 42.82 35.69
N GLU A 803 25.10 43.13 36.97
CA GLU A 803 24.49 42.43 38.13
C GLU A 803 22.94 42.51 38.14
N GLN A 804 22.34 43.42 37.36
CA GLN A 804 20.90 43.62 37.20
C GLN A 804 20.41 43.51 35.73
N ALA A 805 21.25 43.03 34.81
CA ALA A 805 20.97 42.97 33.38
C ALA A 805 19.64 42.27 33.02
N GLU A 806 19.42 41.09 33.61
CA GLU A 806 18.26 40.26 33.29
C GLU A 806 16.96 40.90 33.79
N SER A 807 16.96 41.49 34.99
CA SER A 807 15.82 42.24 35.52
C SER A 807 15.53 43.49 34.70
N THR A 808 16.57 44.25 34.30
CA THR A 808 16.41 45.47 33.48
C THR A 808 15.85 45.15 32.10
N LEU A 809 16.32 44.06 31.48
CA LEU A 809 15.77 43.58 30.22
C LEU A 809 14.31 43.13 30.40
N LEU A 810 13.99 42.34 31.42
CA LEU A 810 12.61 41.88 31.67
C LEU A 810 11.63 43.02 31.94
N ASP A 811 12.04 44.08 32.65
CA ASP A 811 11.20 45.24 32.95
C ASP A 811 10.96 46.15 31.73
N GLN A 812 11.89 46.16 30.76
CA GLN A 812 11.80 47.00 29.57
C GLN A 812 11.29 46.28 28.31
N LEU A 813 11.14 44.95 28.36
CA LEU A 813 10.53 44.14 27.31
C LEU A 813 8.98 44.12 27.26
N PRO A 814 8.18 44.56 28.27
CA PRO A 814 6.73 44.64 28.15
C PRO A 814 6.31 45.66 27.08
N ARG A 815 5.16 45.40 26.44
CA ARG A 815 4.64 46.16 25.28
C ARG A 815 4.52 47.66 25.56
N PRO A 816 5.13 48.56 24.76
CA PRO A 816 4.56 49.88 24.55
C PRO A 816 3.22 49.71 23.82
N GLN A 817 2.22 50.51 24.20
CA GLN A 817 1.09 50.80 23.32
C GLN A 817 1.62 51.30 21.97
N PRO A 818 0.91 51.10 20.85
CA PRO A 818 1.37 51.60 19.56
C PRO A 818 1.37 53.13 19.59
N GLU A 819 2.51 53.74 19.91
CA GLU A 819 2.74 55.13 19.55
C GLU A 819 2.75 55.20 18.03
N ALA A 820 1.92 56.07 17.50
CA ALA A 820 1.78 56.34 16.08
C ALA A 820 3.08 56.95 15.56
N GLY A 821 4.04 56.10 15.18
CA GLY A 821 5.33 56.53 14.63
C GLY A 821 6.16 55.44 13.94
N ASP A 822 6.01 54.16 14.31
CA ASP A 822 6.99 53.13 13.88
C ASP A 822 6.57 52.30 12.63
N LEU A 823 5.61 52.82 11.85
CA LEU A 823 5.27 52.29 10.52
C LEU A 823 6.23 52.85 9.47
N GLY A 824 7.48 52.37 9.47
CA GLY A 824 8.43 52.77 8.43
C GLY A 824 9.86 52.26 8.51
N GLN A 825 10.31 51.65 9.61
CA GLN A 825 11.73 51.26 9.71
C GLN A 825 12.03 49.97 8.94
N ARG A 826 12.93 50.06 7.94
CA ARG A 826 13.49 48.89 7.25
C ARG A 826 14.34 48.10 8.25
N LEU A 827 13.98 46.84 8.45
CA LEU A 827 14.74 45.92 9.30
C LEU A 827 15.69 45.07 8.44
N HIS A 828 16.96 45.05 8.82
CA HIS A 828 18.00 44.25 8.17
C HIS A 828 18.19 42.93 8.93
N ALA A 829 18.04 41.80 8.22
CA ALA A 829 18.14 40.47 8.79
C ALA A 829 19.59 39.97 8.76
N ILE A 830 20.21 39.81 9.92
CA ILE A 830 21.63 39.44 10.05
C ILE A 830 21.75 38.10 10.79
N PRO A 831 22.39 37.08 10.19
CA PRO A 831 22.60 35.79 10.85
C PRO A 831 23.79 35.84 11.83
N ILE A 832 23.50 35.66 13.11
CA ILE A 832 24.48 35.72 14.20
C ILE A 832 24.57 34.35 14.89
N ALA A 833 25.77 33.82 15.03
CA ALA A 833 26.02 32.66 15.88
C ALA A 833 26.20 33.15 17.32
N LEU A 834 25.34 32.74 18.25
CA LEU A 834 25.50 33.06 19.68
C LEU A 834 26.29 31.98 20.39
N ARG A 835 27.06 32.34 21.42
CA ARG A 835 27.64 31.34 22.32
C ARG A 835 26.51 30.60 23.06
N ALA A 836 26.78 29.37 23.49
CA ALA A 836 25.74 28.48 24.03
C ALA A 836 25.12 29.02 25.34
N ASP A 837 25.93 29.66 26.17
CA ASP A 837 25.56 30.37 27.40
C ASP A 837 24.68 31.61 27.12
N GLN A 838 25.09 32.47 26.20
CA GLN A 838 24.33 33.65 25.77
C GLN A 838 22.97 33.25 25.18
N GLY A 839 22.97 32.24 24.29
CA GLY A 839 21.77 31.73 23.66
C GLY A 839 20.77 31.18 24.67
N GLN A 840 21.25 30.53 25.73
CA GLN A 840 20.41 29.99 26.80
C GLN A 840 19.82 31.10 27.68
N ARG A 841 20.63 32.09 28.11
CA ARG A 841 20.17 33.23 28.92
C ARG A 841 19.15 34.08 28.17
N LEU A 842 19.46 34.48 26.93
CA LEU A 842 18.57 35.29 26.09
C LEU A 842 17.26 34.56 25.73
N SER A 843 17.30 33.24 25.54
CA SER A 843 16.09 32.44 25.31
C SER A 843 15.21 32.36 26.56
N GLY A 844 15.82 32.22 27.75
CA GLY A 844 15.09 32.25 29.03
C GLY A 844 14.40 33.60 29.28
N ILE A 845 15.08 34.71 29.03
CA ILE A 845 14.51 36.08 29.15
C ILE A 845 13.37 36.26 28.13
N ALA A 846 13.56 35.81 26.89
CA ALA A 846 12.55 35.92 25.83
C ALA A 846 11.28 35.11 26.15
N GLU A 847 11.44 33.90 26.72
CA GLU A 847 10.32 33.05 27.14
C GLU A 847 9.58 33.65 28.33
N GLN A 848 10.28 34.23 29.31
CA GLN A 848 9.67 34.91 30.45
C GLN A 848 8.90 36.18 30.05
N ALA A 849 9.37 36.92 29.05
CA ALA A 849 8.74 38.13 28.55
C ALA A 849 7.73 37.91 27.39
N ASP A 850 7.50 36.66 26.96
CA ASP A 850 6.64 36.30 25.81
C ASP A 850 6.99 37.07 24.51
N VAL A 851 8.29 37.17 24.20
CA VAL A 851 8.82 37.86 23.00
C VAL A 851 9.82 36.98 22.24
N SER A 852 10.19 37.39 21.02
CA SER A 852 11.21 36.65 20.25
C SER A 852 12.63 36.99 20.73
N VAL A 853 13.54 36.02 20.65
CA VAL A 853 14.97 36.21 20.97
C VAL A 853 15.59 37.34 20.15
N SER A 854 15.17 37.53 18.90
CA SER A 854 15.62 38.68 18.09
C SER A 854 15.19 40.02 18.69
N ARG A 855 14.03 40.11 19.35
CA ARG A 855 13.56 41.34 20.00
C ARG A 855 14.35 41.60 21.28
N THR A 856 14.65 40.56 22.05
CA THR A 856 15.49 40.62 23.24
C THR A 856 16.90 41.11 22.90
N ILE A 857 17.53 40.57 21.86
CA ILE A 857 18.85 41.02 21.38
C ILE A 857 18.81 42.47 20.93
N ARG A 858 17.76 42.86 20.19
CA ARG A 858 17.58 44.25 19.74
C ARG A 858 17.50 45.22 20.92
N ARG A 859 16.80 44.83 22.00
CA ARG A 859 16.67 45.66 23.19
C ARG A 859 17.97 45.71 23.99
N ALA A 860 18.70 44.60 24.09
CA ALA A 860 20.03 44.58 24.71
C ALA A 860 21.01 45.51 23.98
N LEU A 861 21.01 45.48 22.64
CA LEU A 861 21.82 46.40 21.84
C LEU A 861 21.40 47.87 22.06
N HIS A 862 20.10 48.15 22.15
CA HIS A 862 19.59 49.50 22.42
C HIS A 862 20.03 50.03 23.79
N LEU A 863 19.96 49.20 24.83
CA LEU A 863 20.42 49.56 26.18
C LEU A 863 21.90 49.93 26.20
N PHE A 864 22.72 49.16 25.47
CA PHE A 864 24.14 49.48 25.34
C PHE A 864 24.33 50.83 24.65
N MET A 865 23.60 51.11 23.57
CA MET A 865 23.66 52.39 22.86
C MET A 865 23.30 53.58 23.78
N GLU A 866 22.25 53.45 24.59
CA GLU A 866 21.84 54.46 25.59
C GLU A 866 22.95 54.67 26.64
N SER A 867 23.53 53.58 27.17
CA SER A 867 24.62 53.67 28.15
C SER A 867 25.87 54.37 27.62
N THR A 868 26.18 54.21 26.33
CA THR A 868 27.32 54.86 25.70
C THR A 868 27.07 56.33 25.40
N ALA A 869 25.82 56.72 25.11
CA ALA A 869 25.43 58.09 24.82
C ALA A 869 25.43 59.00 26.07
N ASP A 870 25.15 58.46 27.26
CA ASP A 870 25.25 59.19 28.54
C ASP A 870 26.70 59.37 29.03
N SER A 871 27.66 58.69 28.40
CA SER A 871 29.09 58.71 28.77
C SER A 871 29.97 59.59 27.85
N SER A 872 29.36 60.22 26.84
CA SER A 872 29.97 61.16 25.88
C SER A 872 29.45 62.57 26.10
#